data_AF-E0I846-F1
#
_entry.id   AF-E0I846-F1
#
_cell.length_a   1.000
_cell.length_b   1.000
_cell.length_c   1.000
_cell.angle_alpha   90.00
_cell.angle_beta   90.00
_cell.angle_gamma   90.00
#
_symmetry.space_group_name_H-M   'P 1'
#
loop_
_entity.id
_entity.type
_entity.pdbx_description
1 polymer ?
#
loop_
_entity_poly.entity_id
_entity_poly.type
_entity_poly.pdbx_seq_one_letter_code
_entity_poly.pdbx_strand_id
1 'polypeptide(L)'
;MSIAMSEMQHINTRIYEDLEHILKTLDERLELKLFAVSLDASGEPRETVQVKRVLPSGNRADRTEVRQESILQLEGVFRRLRITAAAFDKPADFLTNHNLFNQLMDVDEDSDLAGAMVIEDRSFGVEDGLETGSEVIKTRGNIIYRNLFRYQSDAASDVFHYIVSVGGAEADTYKQFYRKPAVSFLRMLLDYFFMDYYEAGHDGTLYLTSERRGIQPKHRENGKQYCQRLTRLYYGKIHSFIEDNNMLSSIQDMDGHYEYDGEVNDRYYESGFFEQIDAIATRTYEGDSPIGCMMFISNASLGEYAPVSYSIRFFTHMNPITLQDARRIRKLLEMTNKENDLYLIADHEIVYGIGRIEWNQIDGEVLYELEFKGLSQYRLTLISTESQQSSEGQLTMVEDRKVYRMRADIEIKADKLLGVSFKNPEIGEGGFSSQRFEKIVRSQFASLGISSKEITKLERIVRKAKEQQHGTMVVITDRDTAKSELHALSMQSTPIDPIDIDPAFIKHLTAIDGAIYLDIYGKCHGIGVILDGLAIETGDSGRGARYNSAFRYMNKLHKENKGCVIAIVSEDGMVNLIPELPNEETIRNLFRPFIDKIDEWEKDQPLPARFETYEQQIEAFGDEIDPSNYYRVAEAFLSKEQYEQAARYYKKGLEVYDEVSPSMNRKLVMAYLNLLIIEYVNNDQESTLKYYRLANVEFERYMSDRRYEKQMTYQDYNMRAFADDLYGNMLKDDEAQARALEDYTRAIELAGQKNRHGMYWNRSTCYMRMDKPNLALEDLIEAELENNQSKYVNKLMELLKENSYLIAYAMDVYREKEAKGRQSPELEQRLLELVIDNPEAAAGFEIEVDKPVPRRRNSSSASNKEKKGENHDD
;
A
#
# COMPACT_ATOMS: atom_id res chain seq x y z
N MET A 1 -16.18 -22.76 16.73
CA MET A 1 -16.67 -21.37 16.54
C MET A 1 -15.56 -20.58 15.85
N SER A 2 -15.89 -19.49 15.16
CA SER A 2 -14.90 -18.58 14.55
C SER A 2 -14.40 -17.57 15.58
N ILE A 3 -13.17 -17.08 15.39
CA ILE A 3 -12.58 -16.03 16.23
C ILE A 3 -13.37 -14.73 16.05
N ALA A 4 -13.51 -13.96 17.13
CA ALA A 4 -14.28 -12.71 17.08
C ALA A 4 -13.65 -11.70 16.10
N MET A 5 -14.48 -11.06 15.28
CA MET A 5 -14.03 -10.11 14.24
C MET A 5 -13.17 -8.97 14.80
N SER A 6 -13.51 -8.45 15.98
CA SER A 6 -12.73 -7.39 16.64
C SER A 6 -11.32 -7.85 17.04
N GLU A 7 -11.17 -9.13 17.39
CA GLU A 7 -9.87 -9.71 17.75
C GLU A 7 -9.03 -9.92 16.49
N MET A 8 -9.63 -10.43 15.41
CA MET A 8 -8.95 -10.55 14.11
C MET A 8 -8.55 -9.19 13.53
N GLN A 9 -9.38 -8.16 13.70
CA GLN A 9 -9.01 -6.81 13.31
C GLN A 9 -7.73 -6.34 14.03
N HIS A 10 -7.58 -6.63 15.32
CA HIS A 10 -6.36 -6.26 16.04
C HIS A 10 -5.13 -7.03 15.53
N ILE A 11 -5.28 -8.33 15.28
CA ILE A 11 -4.22 -9.22 14.77
C ILE A 11 -3.75 -8.80 13.37
N ASN A 12 -4.69 -8.61 12.44
CA ASN A 12 -4.40 -8.17 11.07
C ASN A 12 -3.66 -6.83 11.05
N THR A 13 -4.05 -5.91 11.95
CA THR A 13 -3.38 -4.61 12.11
C THR A 13 -1.94 -4.80 12.57
N ARG A 14 -1.72 -5.66 13.57
CA ARG A 14 -0.37 -5.95 14.08
C ARG A 14 0.53 -6.56 13.01
N ILE A 15 0.03 -7.53 12.24
CA ILE A 15 0.76 -8.17 11.14
C ILE A 15 1.16 -7.15 10.09
N TYR A 16 0.25 -6.26 9.69
CA TYR A 16 0.54 -5.19 8.75
C TYR A 16 1.66 -4.27 9.27
N GLU A 17 1.56 -3.80 10.51
CA GLU A 17 2.54 -2.87 11.09
C GLU A 17 3.94 -3.50 11.21
N ASP A 18 4.02 -4.75 11.70
CA ASP A 18 5.30 -5.46 11.83
C ASP A 18 5.92 -5.69 10.44
N LEU A 19 5.14 -6.19 9.47
CA LEU A 19 5.64 -6.50 8.12
C LEU A 19 6.01 -5.24 7.33
N GLU A 20 5.20 -4.18 7.40
CA GLU A 20 5.51 -2.90 6.76
C GLU A 20 6.80 -2.31 7.34
N HIS A 21 6.97 -2.35 8.66
CA HIS A 21 8.19 -1.86 9.31
C HIS A 21 9.43 -2.68 8.89
N ILE A 22 9.31 -4.00 8.78
CA ILE A 22 10.38 -4.88 8.30
C ILE A 22 10.75 -4.53 6.85
N LEU A 23 9.77 -4.44 5.94
CA LEU A 23 10.01 -4.13 4.53
C LEU A 23 10.63 -2.73 4.36
N LYS A 24 10.12 -1.71 5.08
CA LYS A 24 10.70 -0.37 5.06
C LYS A 24 12.10 -0.30 5.67
N THR A 25 12.44 -1.19 6.60
CA THR A 25 13.79 -1.29 7.15
C THR A 25 14.76 -1.94 6.16
N LEU A 26 14.25 -2.88 5.34
CA LEU A 26 15.03 -3.52 4.30
C LEU A 26 15.31 -2.55 3.13
N ASP A 27 14.28 -1.84 2.67
CA ASP A 27 14.39 -0.78 1.67
C ASP A 27 13.16 0.15 1.76
N GLU A 28 13.40 1.44 1.95
CA GLU A 28 12.35 2.46 2.14
C GLU A 28 11.35 2.54 0.98
N ARG A 29 11.75 2.05 -0.20
CA ARG A 29 10.95 2.08 -1.44
C ARG A 29 9.93 0.94 -1.50
N LEU A 30 10.11 -0.13 -0.71
CA LEU A 30 9.18 -1.25 -0.74
C LEU A 30 7.82 -0.83 -0.20
N GLU A 31 6.76 -1.24 -0.89
CA GLU A 31 5.38 -0.92 -0.53
C GLU A 31 4.59 -2.18 -0.23
N LEU A 32 3.92 -2.19 0.92
CA LEU A 32 3.11 -3.33 1.35
C LEU A 32 1.63 -3.11 0.99
N LYS A 33 1.04 -4.05 0.26
CA LYS A 33 -0.40 -4.28 0.29
C LYS A 33 -0.67 -5.64 0.93
N LEU A 34 -1.47 -5.64 1.99
CA LEU A 34 -1.80 -6.85 2.73
C LEU A 34 -3.31 -7.15 2.60
N PHE A 35 -3.63 -8.38 2.26
CA PHE A 35 -4.99 -8.89 2.25
C PHE A 35 -5.06 -10.11 3.16
N ALA A 36 -6.09 -10.19 3.99
CA ALA A 36 -6.37 -11.33 4.85
C ALA A 36 -7.70 -11.96 4.44
N VAL A 37 -7.71 -13.29 4.28
CA VAL A 37 -8.84 -14.07 3.81
C VAL A 37 -9.09 -15.23 4.76
N SER A 38 -10.30 -15.33 5.33
CA SER A 38 -10.74 -16.54 6.03
C SER A 38 -11.60 -17.38 5.11
N LEU A 39 -11.45 -18.71 5.21
CA LEU A 39 -12.25 -19.67 4.45
C LEU A 39 -13.29 -20.31 5.38
N ASP A 40 -14.47 -20.64 4.84
CA ASP A 40 -15.46 -21.44 5.53
C ASP A 40 -15.17 -22.95 5.43
N ALA A 41 -16.03 -23.78 6.02
CA ALA A 41 -15.85 -25.24 6.01
C ALA A 41 -15.96 -25.87 4.61
N SER A 42 -16.51 -25.16 3.62
CA SER A 42 -16.59 -25.59 2.22
C SER A 42 -15.38 -25.15 1.40
N GLY A 43 -14.46 -24.37 1.99
CA GLY A 43 -13.29 -23.81 1.33
C GLY A 43 -13.56 -22.49 0.59
N GLU A 44 -14.76 -21.91 0.74
CA GLU A 44 -15.13 -20.65 0.10
C GLU A 44 -14.74 -19.45 0.99
N PRO A 45 -14.37 -18.29 0.40
CA PRO A 45 -14.04 -17.08 1.17
C PRO A 45 -15.22 -16.63 2.04
N ARG A 46 -15.01 -16.64 3.36
CA ARG A 46 -15.98 -16.17 4.36
C ARG A 46 -15.83 -14.67 4.61
N GLU A 47 -14.59 -14.21 4.74
CA GLU A 47 -14.24 -12.82 4.97
C GLU A 47 -12.97 -12.49 4.22
N THR A 48 -12.97 -11.37 3.50
CA THR A 48 -11.81 -10.84 2.79
C THR A 48 -11.63 -9.39 3.22
N VAL A 49 -10.45 -9.03 3.71
CA VAL A 49 -10.14 -7.65 4.12
C VAL A 49 -8.81 -7.21 3.54
N GLN A 50 -8.73 -5.95 3.11
CA GLN A 50 -7.48 -5.27 2.85
C GLN A 50 -7.06 -4.51 4.11
N VAL A 51 -5.85 -4.77 4.58
CA VAL A 51 -5.21 -3.99 5.66
C VAL A 51 -4.29 -2.97 4.99
N LYS A 52 -4.48 -1.69 5.31
CA LYS A 52 -3.71 -0.61 4.68
C LYS A 52 -3.53 0.60 5.58
N ARG A 53 -2.44 1.34 5.32
CA ARG A 53 -2.15 2.62 5.97
C ARG A 53 -2.85 3.76 5.24
N VAL A 54 -3.65 4.54 5.97
CA VAL A 54 -4.45 5.64 5.43
C VAL A 54 -4.26 6.92 6.24
N LEU A 55 -4.71 8.04 5.67
CA LEU A 55 -4.85 9.30 6.40
C LEU A 55 -6.07 9.19 7.36
N PRO A 56 -5.91 9.53 8.65
CA PRO A 56 -6.94 9.37 9.67
C PRO A 56 -8.06 10.39 9.49
N SER A 57 -9.24 10.11 10.05
CA SER A 57 -10.39 11.03 10.05
C SER A 57 -10.26 12.16 11.10
N GLY A 58 -10.62 13.40 10.73
CA GLY A 58 -10.58 14.60 11.60
C GLY A 58 -9.24 15.37 11.61
N ASN A 59 -9.09 16.36 12.51
CA ASN A 59 -7.92 17.26 12.65
C ASN A 59 -6.66 16.56 13.22
N ARG A 60 -6.27 15.43 12.62
CA ARG A 60 -5.03 14.69 12.91
C ARG A 60 -4.38 14.20 11.62
N ALA A 61 -4.51 14.97 10.54
CA ALA A 61 -3.89 14.68 9.25
C ALA A 61 -2.36 14.61 9.34
N ASP A 62 -1.77 15.01 10.48
CA ASP A 62 -0.35 14.88 10.74
C ASP A 62 0.15 13.45 10.94
N ARG A 63 -0.75 12.50 11.13
CA ARG A 63 -0.46 11.09 11.38
C ARG A 63 -1.06 10.19 10.29
N THR A 64 -0.59 8.95 10.25
CA THR A 64 -1.24 7.87 9.50
C THR A 64 -1.84 6.87 10.48
N GLU A 65 -2.85 6.12 10.06
CA GLU A 65 -3.38 5.00 10.83
C GLU A 65 -3.62 3.78 9.94
N VAL A 66 -3.59 2.60 10.54
CA VAL A 66 -3.87 1.35 9.84
C VAL A 66 -5.37 1.07 9.92
N ARG A 67 -6.01 0.88 8.77
CA ARG A 67 -7.43 0.53 8.65
C ARG A 67 -7.61 -0.77 7.90
N GLN A 68 -8.77 -1.38 8.11
CA GLN A 68 -9.22 -2.55 7.40
C GLN A 68 -10.45 -2.22 6.58
N GLU A 69 -10.40 -2.58 5.30
CA GLU A 69 -11.49 -2.41 4.35
C GLU A 69 -11.98 -3.79 3.91
N SER A 70 -13.27 -4.07 4.13
CA SER A 70 -13.88 -5.31 3.66
C SER A 70 -13.96 -5.33 2.14
N ILE A 71 -13.54 -6.44 1.57
CA ILE A 71 -13.68 -6.76 0.15
C ILE A 71 -14.76 -7.83 0.03
N LEU A 72 -15.67 -7.63 -0.92
CA LEU A 72 -16.86 -8.47 -1.02
C LEU A 72 -16.55 -9.88 -1.54
N GLN A 73 -15.64 -9.97 -2.51
CA GLN A 73 -15.27 -11.21 -3.20
C GLN A 73 -13.76 -11.27 -3.40
N LEU A 74 -13.17 -12.47 -3.48
CA LEU A 74 -11.73 -12.64 -3.63
C LEU A 74 -11.19 -12.04 -4.93
N GLU A 75 -12.01 -12.00 -5.98
CA GLU A 75 -11.74 -11.34 -7.27
C GLU A 75 -11.53 -9.82 -7.12
N GLY A 76 -12.10 -9.22 -6.07
CA GLY A 76 -11.81 -7.84 -5.67
C GLY A 76 -10.35 -7.64 -5.23
N VAL A 77 -9.70 -8.69 -4.70
CA VAL A 77 -8.26 -8.69 -4.41
C VAL A 77 -7.47 -8.77 -5.71
N PHE A 78 -7.87 -9.66 -6.63
CA PHE A 78 -7.20 -9.81 -7.93
C PHE A 78 -7.21 -8.52 -8.72
N ARG A 79 -8.33 -7.80 -8.80
CA ARG A 79 -8.38 -6.49 -9.47
C ARG A 79 -7.48 -5.44 -8.81
N ARG A 80 -7.45 -5.36 -7.48
CA ARG A 80 -6.56 -4.45 -6.72
C ARG A 80 -5.07 -4.78 -6.92
N LEU A 81 -4.77 -6.06 -7.13
CA LEU A 81 -3.42 -6.57 -7.46
C LEU A 81 -3.14 -6.60 -8.97
N ARG A 82 -4.15 -6.32 -9.81
CA ARG A 82 -4.15 -6.42 -11.27
C ARG A 82 -3.77 -7.83 -11.76
N ILE A 83 -4.24 -8.85 -11.05
CA ILE A 83 -4.14 -10.26 -11.42
C ILE A 83 -5.36 -10.61 -12.29
N THR A 84 -5.13 -11.28 -13.41
CA THR A 84 -6.20 -11.74 -14.30
C THR A 84 -6.88 -12.98 -13.73
N ALA A 85 -8.19 -12.90 -13.46
CA ALA A 85 -8.95 -13.97 -12.80
C ALA A 85 -9.20 -15.20 -13.70
N ALA A 86 -9.05 -15.06 -15.03
CA ALA A 86 -9.27 -16.15 -16.00
C ALA A 86 -8.34 -17.37 -15.81
N ALA A 87 -7.34 -17.27 -14.94
CA ALA A 87 -6.39 -18.32 -14.61
C ALA A 87 -6.91 -19.39 -13.63
N PHE A 88 -8.09 -19.21 -13.02
CA PHE A 88 -8.57 -20.09 -11.95
C PHE A 88 -9.98 -20.65 -12.21
N ASP A 89 -10.16 -21.96 -12.03
CA ASP A 89 -11.48 -22.60 -12.03
C ASP A 89 -12.33 -22.12 -10.83
N LYS A 90 -11.68 -21.96 -9.67
CA LYS A 90 -12.24 -21.28 -8.50
C LYS A 90 -11.24 -20.25 -7.96
N PRO A 91 -11.67 -19.02 -7.63
CA PRO A 91 -10.80 -18.00 -7.04
C PRO A 91 -10.03 -18.48 -5.80
N ALA A 92 -10.67 -19.31 -4.96
CA ALA A 92 -10.06 -19.85 -3.75
C ALA A 92 -8.85 -20.77 -4.01
N ASP A 93 -8.72 -21.32 -5.22
CA ASP A 93 -7.57 -22.16 -5.60
C ASP A 93 -6.27 -21.35 -5.57
N PHE A 94 -6.33 -20.04 -5.77
CA PHE A 94 -5.18 -19.15 -5.59
C PHE A 94 -4.60 -19.23 -4.16
N LEU A 95 -5.44 -19.47 -3.15
CA LEU A 95 -5.05 -19.51 -1.74
C LEU A 95 -4.56 -20.90 -1.30
N THR A 96 -4.94 -21.95 -2.03
CA THR A 96 -4.76 -23.35 -1.58
C THR A 96 -3.84 -24.15 -2.51
N ASN A 97 -3.78 -23.85 -3.81
CA ASN A 97 -3.02 -24.62 -4.81
C ASN A 97 -1.62 -24.02 -5.06
N HIS A 98 -0.58 -24.62 -4.45
CA HIS A 98 0.80 -24.12 -4.54
C HIS A 98 1.37 -24.19 -5.94
N ASN A 99 1.17 -25.31 -6.63
CA ASN A 99 1.70 -25.54 -7.97
C ASN A 99 1.09 -24.56 -8.98
N LEU A 100 -0.23 -24.36 -8.93
CA LEU A 100 -0.91 -23.39 -9.78
C LEU A 100 -0.40 -21.97 -9.54
N PHE A 101 -0.22 -21.58 -8.28
CA PHE A 101 0.33 -20.26 -7.95
C PHE A 101 1.74 -20.05 -8.53
N ASN A 102 2.65 -21.03 -8.38
CA ASN A 102 4.00 -20.90 -8.90
C ASN A 102 4.01 -20.83 -10.44
N GLN A 103 3.23 -21.67 -11.13
CA GLN A 103 3.09 -21.64 -12.59
C GLN A 103 2.60 -20.28 -13.10
N LEU A 104 1.68 -19.65 -12.38
CA LEU A 104 1.14 -18.33 -12.74
C LEU A 104 2.12 -17.18 -12.51
N MET A 105 3.11 -17.37 -11.64
CA MET A 105 4.13 -16.37 -11.35
C MET A 105 5.42 -16.57 -12.16
N ASP A 106 5.56 -17.70 -12.85
CA ASP A 106 6.75 -18.09 -13.64
C ASP A 106 6.68 -17.66 -15.12
N VAL A 107 5.86 -16.66 -15.47
CA VAL A 107 5.61 -16.28 -16.88
C VAL A 107 6.81 -15.54 -17.51
N ASP A 108 7.05 -15.88 -18.78
CA ASP A 108 8.27 -15.73 -19.62
C ASP A 108 8.95 -14.35 -19.72
N GLU A 109 10.28 -14.39 -19.95
CA GLU A 109 11.22 -13.27 -20.09
C GLU A 109 11.01 -12.43 -21.39
N ASP A 110 10.24 -12.95 -22.35
CA ASP A 110 10.14 -12.39 -23.71
C ASP A 110 8.98 -11.41 -23.94
N SER A 111 8.05 -11.24 -23.00
CA SER A 111 7.12 -10.11 -23.06
C SER A 111 7.79 -8.91 -22.39
N ASP A 112 8.46 -8.09 -23.18
CA ASP A 112 9.05 -6.81 -22.79
C ASP A 112 8.38 -6.21 -21.53
N LEU A 113 9.03 -6.38 -20.37
CA LEU A 113 8.84 -5.52 -19.20
C LEU A 113 9.17 -4.04 -19.53
N ALA A 114 9.69 -3.79 -20.74
CA ALA A 114 9.84 -2.49 -21.40
C ALA A 114 8.57 -1.97 -22.11
N GLY A 115 7.45 -2.69 -22.10
CA GLY A 115 6.23 -2.36 -22.84
C GLY A 115 4.97 -2.30 -21.97
N ALA A 116 4.96 -1.47 -20.93
CA ALA A 116 3.71 -1.01 -20.32
C ALA A 116 2.95 -0.09 -21.31
N MET A 117 2.45 -0.64 -22.41
CA MET A 117 1.47 0.04 -23.24
C MET A 117 0.11 -0.16 -22.57
N VAL A 118 -0.43 0.95 -22.12
CA VAL A 118 -1.81 1.14 -21.67
C VAL A 118 -2.74 0.47 -22.69
N ILE A 119 -3.44 -0.60 -22.30
CA ILE A 119 -4.68 -0.93 -22.99
C ILE A 119 -5.71 -0.02 -22.33
N GLU A 120 -6.03 1.07 -23.03
CA GLU A 120 -7.17 1.90 -22.71
C GLU A 120 -8.42 1.02 -22.68
N ASP A 121 -9.15 1.18 -21.59
CA ASP A 121 -10.47 0.61 -21.38
C ASP A 121 -11.39 1.09 -22.53
N ARG A 122 -11.62 0.23 -23.52
CA ARG A 122 -12.74 0.40 -24.44
C ARG A 122 -13.88 -0.44 -23.92
N SER A 123 -14.77 0.24 -23.22
CA SER A 123 -16.21 0.02 -23.15
C SER A 123 -16.67 -1.39 -23.55
N PHE A 124 -17.18 -2.14 -22.57
CA PHE A 124 -18.00 -3.33 -22.78
C PHE A 124 -19.16 -3.03 -23.73
N GLY A 125 -18.95 -3.32 -25.01
CA GLY A 125 -19.98 -3.46 -26.04
C GLY A 125 -20.09 -4.94 -26.38
N VAL A 126 -21.28 -5.48 -26.17
CA VAL A 126 -21.68 -6.85 -26.51
C VAL A 126 -21.56 -7.09 -28.03
N GLU A 127 -20.70 -8.01 -28.48
CA GLU A 127 -20.97 -9.13 -29.41
C GLU A 127 -19.69 -9.77 -30.00
N ASP A 128 -19.68 -11.10 -29.96
CA ASP A 128 -18.97 -12.11 -30.78
C ASP A 128 -17.43 -12.21 -30.85
N GLY A 129 -16.96 -13.43 -30.54
CA GLY A 129 -15.71 -13.99 -31.08
C GLY A 129 -14.72 -14.48 -30.02
N LEU A 130 -14.85 -15.73 -29.58
CA LEU A 130 -13.85 -16.44 -28.78
C LEU A 130 -12.54 -16.64 -29.58
N GLU A 131 -11.54 -15.82 -29.31
CA GLU A 131 -10.14 -16.22 -29.44
C GLU A 131 -9.59 -16.48 -28.02
N THR A 132 -9.43 -17.75 -27.68
CA THR A 132 -8.76 -18.20 -26.45
C THR A 132 -7.26 -17.97 -26.57
N GLY A 133 -6.83 -16.72 -26.36
CA GLY A 133 -5.45 -16.40 -26.02
C GLY A 133 -5.28 -16.51 -24.50
N SER A 134 -4.27 -17.25 -24.04
CA SER A 134 -3.89 -17.31 -22.63
C SER A 134 -3.53 -15.90 -22.14
N GLU A 135 -4.43 -15.26 -21.39
CA GLU A 135 -4.18 -13.95 -20.81
C GLU A 135 -3.08 -14.03 -19.75
N VAL A 136 -1.90 -13.52 -20.09
CA VAL A 136 -0.75 -13.39 -19.19
C VAL A 136 -1.13 -12.55 -17.97
N ILE A 137 -0.87 -13.05 -16.76
CA ILE A 137 -1.01 -12.28 -15.51
C ILE A 137 0.03 -11.18 -15.52
N LYS A 138 -0.41 -9.92 -15.62
CA LYS A 138 0.46 -8.73 -15.61
C LYS A 138 0.40 -8.05 -14.25
N THR A 139 1.20 -8.50 -13.28
CA THR A 139 1.45 -7.69 -12.09
C THR A 139 2.32 -6.50 -12.51
N ARG A 140 2.01 -5.26 -12.09
CA ARG A 140 2.78 -4.05 -12.41
C ARG A 140 4.15 -4.01 -11.70
N GLY A 141 4.97 -5.06 -11.81
CA GLY A 141 6.25 -5.16 -11.11
C GLY A 141 6.10 -5.34 -9.59
N ASN A 142 4.96 -5.88 -9.13
CA ASN A 142 4.76 -6.23 -7.73
C ASN A 142 5.09 -7.71 -7.52
N ILE A 143 5.84 -7.99 -6.45
CA ILE A 143 6.02 -9.35 -5.95
C ILE A 143 4.78 -9.73 -5.14
N ILE A 144 4.09 -10.76 -5.57
CA ILE A 144 2.96 -11.37 -4.86
C ILE A 144 3.45 -12.62 -4.12
N TYR A 145 3.15 -12.68 -2.83
CA TYR A 145 3.46 -13.77 -1.94
C TYR A 145 2.21 -14.16 -1.16
N ARG A 146 2.12 -15.42 -0.76
CA ARG A 146 1.01 -15.91 0.05
C ARG A 146 1.48 -16.87 1.11
N ASN A 147 0.88 -16.78 2.29
CA ASN A 147 1.07 -17.74 3.36
C ASN A 147 -0.17 -17.72 4.28
N LEU A 148 -0.16 -18.42 5.41
CA LEU A 148 -1.27 -18.47 6.34
C LEU A 148 -0.79 -18.47 7.79
N PHE A 149 -1.69 -18.08 8.69
CA PHE A 149 -1.56 -18.34 10.12
C PHE A 149 -2.73 -19.20 10.59
N ARG A 150 -2.44 -20.14 11.49
CA ARG A 150 -3.43 -20.92 12.23
C ARG A 150 -3.60 -20.29 13.60
N TYR A 151 -4.85 -20.10 14.01
CA TYR A 151 -5.18 -19.47 15.29
C TYR A 151 -6.03 -20.40 16.14
N GLN A 152 -5.77 -20.37 17.44
CA GLN A 152 -6.58 -21.06 18.44
C GLN A 152 -6.81 -20.16 19.65
N SER A 153 -8.08 -19.92 19.99
CA SER A 153 -8.50 -19.29 21.24
C SER A 153 -9.19 -20.29 22.16
N ASP A 154 -9.53 -19.87 23.38
CA ASP A 154 -10.23 -20.72 24.37
C ASP A 154 -11.56 -21.30 23.83
N ALA A 155 -12.18 -20.67 22.83
CA ALA A 155 -13.51 -21.04 22.31
C ALA A 155 -13.56 -21.32 20.79
N ALA A 156 -12.50 -21.00 20.04
CA ALA A 156 -12.52 -20.98 18.58
C ALA A 156 -11.18 -21.37 17.95
N SER A 157 -11.22 -21.84 16.71
CA SER A 157 -10.05 -21.95 15.84
C SER A 157 -10.41 -21.43 14.46
N ASP A 158 -9.44 -20.81 13.80
CA ASP A 158 -9.59 -20.27 12.45
C ASP A 158 -8.24 -20.31 11.71
N VAL A 159 -8.31 -20.28 10.38
CA VAL A 159 -7.16 -20.14 9.50
C VAL A 159 -7.38 -18.90 8.66
N PHE A 160 -6.39 -18.00 8.66
CA PHE A 160 -6.38 -16.85 7.78
C PHE A 160 -5.24 -16.98 6.79
N HIS A 161 -5.59 -16.91 5.52
CA HIS A 161 -4.66 -16.81 4.40
C HIS A 161 -4.32 -15.35 4.19
N TYR A 162 -3.03 -15.05 4.04
CA TYR A 162 -2.53 -13.72 3.79
C TYR A 162 -1.96 -13.65 2.38
N ILE A 163 -2.39 -12.64 1.62
CA ILE A 163 -1.79 -12.27 0.34
C ILE A 163 -1.01 -10.98 0.57
N VAL A 164 0.29 -11.05 0.32
CA VAL A 164 1.25 -9.96 0.48
C VAL A 164 1.66 -9.53 -0.92
N SER A 165 1.48 -8.25 -1.23
CA SER A 165 2.05 -7.63 -2.42
C SER A 165 3.13 -6.66 -1.99
N VAL A 166 4.36 -6.89 -2.46
CA VAL A 166 5.52 -6.02 -2.28
C VAL A 166 5.77 -5.28 -3.58
N GLY A 167 5.39 -4.00 -3.61
CA GLY A 167 5.69 -3.08 -4.71
C GLY A 167 7.05 -2.40 -4.53
N GLY A 168 7.57 -1.81 -5.61
CA GLY A 168 8.84 -1.06 -5.59
C GLY A 168 10.12 -1.90 -5.59
N ALA A 169 10.00 -3.23 -5.65
CA ALA A 169 11.14 -4.13 -5.79
C ALA A 169 11.82 -3.96 -7.17
N GLU A 170 13.14 -4.09 -7.19
CA GLU A 170 13.91 -4.04 -8.45
C GLU A 170 13.82 -5.38 -9.21
N ALA A 171 14.11 -5.34 -10.52
CA ALA A 171 14.02 -6.53 -11.37
C ALA A 171 14.87 -7.70 -10.89
N ASP A 172 16.08 -7.45 -10.41
CA ASP A 172 16.95 -8.50 -9.87
C ASP A 172 16.29 -9.17 -8.64
N THR A 173 15.71 -8.38 -7.74
CA THR A 173 14.96 -8.90 -6.59
C THR A 173 13.75 -9.71 -7.03
N TYR A 174 13.00 -9.24 -8.02
CA TYR A 174 11.85 -9.95 -8.60
C TYR A 174 12.27 -11.30 -9.21
N LYS A 175 13.32 -11.29 -10.04
CA LYS A 175 13.89 -12.49 -10.68
C LYS A 175 14.35 -13.49 -9.64
N GLN A 176 15.06 -13.05 -8.60
CA GLN A 176 15.49 -13.92 -7.51
C GLN A 176 14.30 -14.49 -6.73
N PHE A 177 13.29 -13.68 -6.44
CA PHE A 177 12.13 -14.11 -5.65
C PHE A 177 11.38 -15.29 -6.29
N TYR A 178 11.13 -15.24 -7.61
CA TYR A 178 10.37 -16.27 -8.31
C TYR A 178 11.25 -17.35 -8.93
N ARG A 179 12.35 -16.96 -9.58
CA ARG A 179 13.19 -17.90 -10.33
C ARG A 179 14.33 -18.47 -9.53
N LYS A 180 14.71 -17.91 -8.37
CA LYS A 180 15.77 -18.45 -7.51
C LYS A 180 15.39 -18.38 -6.01
N PRO A 181 14.18 -18.83 -5.61
CA PRO A 181 13.67 -18.65 -4.24
C PRO A 181 14.61 -19.22 -3.16
N ALA A 182 15.34 -20.30 -3.45
CA ALA A 182 16.30 -20.90 -2.52
C ALA A 182 17.41 -19.93 -2.07
N VAL A 183 17.80 -18.97 -2.92
CA VAL A 183 18.82 -17.95 -2.62
C VAL A 183 18.23 -16.54 -2.53
N SER A 184 16.91 -16.38 -2.53
CA SER A 184 16.29 -15.05 -2.39
C SER A 184 16.18 -14.64 -0.92
N PHE A 185 16.86 -13.56 -0.55
CA PHE A 185 16.78 -13.01 0.81
C PHE A 185 15.36 -12.54 1.15
N LEU A 186 14.70 -11.83 0.22
CA LEU A 186 13.32 -11.36 0.42
C LEU A 186 12.35 -12.54 0.57
N ARG A 187 12.56 -13.64 -0.17
CA ARG A 187 11.73 -14.84 -0.03
C ARG A 187 11.90 -15.46 1.36
N MET A 188 13.14 -15.74 1.78
CA MET A 188 13.44 -16.28 3.11
C MET A 188 12.89 -15.39 4.23
N LEU A 189 13.00 -14.07 4.09
CA LEU A 189 12.46 -13.11 5.05
C LEU A 189 10.94 -13.22 5.18
N LEU A 190 10.20 -13.32 4.06
CA LEU A 190 8.74 -13.51 4.12
C LEU A 190 8.36 -14.90 4.65
N ASP A 191 9.12 -15.94 4.34
CA ASP A 191 8.87 -17.29 4.85
C ASP A 191 9.03 -17.36 6.37
N TYR A 192 10.17 -16.88 6.88
CA TYR A 192 10.44 -16.82 8.32
C TYR A 192 9.50 -15.87 9.06
N PHE A 193 8.90 -14.89 8.38
CA PHE A 193 7.88 -14.04 9.01
C PHE A 193 6.65 -14.85 9.41
N PHE A 194 6.20 -15.76 8.54
CA PHE A 194 5.05 -16.63 8.82
C PHE A 194 5.41 -17.87 9.64
N MET A 195 6.68 -18.29 9.64
CA MET A 195 7.11 -19.51 10.34
C MET A 195 7.65 -19.28 11.76
N ASP A 196 8.35 -18.17 11.99
CA ASP A 196 9.21 -18.01 13.18
C ASP A 196 9.20 -16.59 13.80
N TYR A 197 8.47 -15.63 13.22
CA TYR A 197 8.45 -14.28 13.78
C TYR A 197 7.62 -14.17 15.07
N TYR A 198 6.44 -14.80 15.11
CA TYR A 198 5.53 -14.76 16.27
C TYR A 198 5.70 -15.98 17.19
N GLU A 199 5.38 -15.82 18.48
CA GLU A 199 5.29 -16.95 19.42
C GLU A 199 4.18 -17.92 18.96
N ALA A 200 4.57 -19.15 18.62
CA ALA A 200 3.67 -20.22 18.18
C ALA A 200 3.94 -21.53 18.93
N GLY A 201 2.96 -22.44 18.94
CA GLY A 201 3.18 -23.82 19.41
C GLY A 201 4.06 -24.63 18.47
N HIS A 202 4.35 -25.87 18.85
CA HIS A 202 5.13 -26.81 18.04
C HIS A 202 4.50 -27.10 16.65
N ASP A 203 3.20 -26.91 16.50
CA ASP A 203 2.44 -27.08 15.26
C ASP A 203 2.31 -25.79 14.43
N GLY A 204 2.96 -24.69 14.86
CA GLY A 204 2.86 -23.37 14.23
C GLY A 204 1.58 -22.60 14.55
N THR A 205 0.72 -23.12 15.45
CA THR A 205 -0.53 -22.46 15.83
C THR A 205 -0.26 -21.28 16.78
N LEU A 206 -0.88 -20.14 16.49
CA LEU A 206 -0.87 -18.94 17.32
C LEU A 206 -1.99 -19.02 18.36
N TYR A 207 -1.62 -19.16 19.64
CA TYR A 207 -2.57 -19.28 20.75
C TYR A 207 -2.96 -17.91 21.30
N LEU A 208 -4.25 -17.59 21.22
CA LEU A 208 -4.85 -16.35 21.72
C LEU A 208 -5.49 -16.64 23.08
N THR A 209 -4.85 -16.22 24.17
CA THR A 209 -5.40 -16.42 25.52
C THR A 209 -6.10 -15.16 26.02
N SER A 210 -7.07 -15.32 26.91
CA SER A 210 -7.77 -14.18 27.55
C SER A 210 -6.84 -13.20 28.28
N GLU A 211 -5.66 -13.65 28.71
CA GLU A 211 -4.59 -12.83 29.31
C GLU A 211 -3.67 -12.17 28.27
N ARG A 212 -3.47 -12.79 27.10
CA ARG A 212 -2.66 -12.27 25.99
C ARG A 212 -3.58 -11.85 24.84
N ARG A 213 -4.07 -10.61 24.90
CA ARG A 213 -4.83 -10.01 23.80
C ARG A 213 -3.91 -9.72 22.60
N GLY A 214 -3.66 -10.73 21.77
CA GLY A 214 -2.95 -10.60 20.48
C GLY A 214 -1.67 -11.42 20.35
N ILE A 215 -1.00 -11.23 19.22
CA ILE A 215 0.25 -11.90 18.84
C ILE A 215 1.47 -11.08 19.27
N GLN A 216 2.59 -11.74 19.59
CA GLN A 216 3.84 -11.07 19.98
C GLN A 216 5.05 -11.70 19.30
N PRO A 217 6.08 -10.91 18.93
CA PRO A 217 7.30 -11.44 18.34
C PRO A 217 8.02 -12.42 19.28
N LYS A 218 8.38 -13.60 18.78
CA LYS A 218 9.04 -14.70 19.50
C LYS A 218 10.32 -14.28 20.20
N HIS A 219 11.14 -13.48 19.53
CA HIS A 219 12.42 -13.02 20.03
C HIS A 219 12.39 -11.61 20.63
N ARG A 220 11.18 -11.02 20.82
CA ARG A 220 10.97 -9.64 21.30
C ARG A 220 11.80 -8.61 20.51
N GLU A 221 11.92 -8.85 19.22
CA GLU A 221 12.71 -8.06 18.29
C GLU A 221 11.84 -7.03 17.55
N ASN A 222 12.42 -5.88 17.21
CA ASN A 222 11.82 -4.96 16.25
C ASN A 222 12.18 -5.35 14.80
N GLY A 223 11.63 -4.63 13.81
CA GLY A 223 11.86 -4.96 12.40
C GLY A 223 13.34 -4.93 11.99
N LYS A 224 14.12 -4.00 12.53
CA LYS A 224 15.57 -3.94 12.29
C LYS A 224 16.31 -5.13 12.87
N GLN A 225 16.02 -5.50 14.11
CA GLN A 225 16.63 -6.66 14.76
C GLN A 225 16.25 -7.96 14.05
N TYR A 226 15.00 -8.07 13.59
CA TYR A 226 14.55 -9.16 12.73
C TYR A 226 15.36 -9.25 11.44
N CYS A 227 15.50 -8.15 10.69
CA CYS A 227 16.33 -8.11 9.48
C CYS A 227 17.77 -8.54 9.77
N GLN A 228 18.38 -8.08 10.87
CA GLN A 228 19.74 -8.47 11.27
C GLN A 228 19.86 -9.96 11.62
N ARG A 229 18.86 -10.52 12.34
CA ARG A 229 18.81 -11.95 12.63
C ARG A 229 18.68 -12.75 11.33
N LEU A 230 17.81 -12.32 10.42
CA LEU A 230 17.62 -12.98 9.13
C LEU A 230 18.86 -12.88 8.23
N THR A 231 19.61 -11.77 8.27
CA THR A 231 20.92 -11.69 7.61
C THR A 231 21.84 -12.79 8.12
N ARG A 232 21.93 -12.99 9.44
CA ARG A 232 22.77 -14.05 10.02
C ARG A 232 22.33 -15.44 9.52
N LEU A 233 21.03 -15.73 9.58
CA LEU A 233 20.49 -17.02 9.12
C LEU A 233 20.70 -17.25 7.63
N TYR A 234 20.54 -16.20 6.81
CA TYR A 234 20.78 -16.26 5.39
C TYR A 234 22.24 -16.59 5.07
N TYR A 235 23.21 -15.96 5.75
CA TYR A 235 24.61 -16.34 5.63
C TYR A 235 24.87 -17.78 6.12
N GLY A 236 24.16 -18.25 7.14
CA GLY A 236 24.18 -19.66 7.56
C GLY A 236 23.65 -20.61 6.49
N LYS A 237 22.60 -20.21 5.77
CA LYS A 237 22.06 -20.94 4.62
C LYS A 237 23.07 -21.00 3.47
N ILE A 238 23.68 -19.88 3.10
CA ILE A 238 24.73 -19.83 2.07
C ILE A 238 25.94 -20.68 2.48
N HIS A 239 26.34 -20.62 3.75
CA HIS A 239 27.41 -21.46 4.29
C HIS A 239 27.12 -22.95 4.11
N SER A 240 25.87 -23.38 4.34
CA SER A 240 25.45 -24.78 4.10
C SER A 240 25.53 -25.17 2.62
N PHE A 241 25.22 -24.26 1.68
CA PHE A 241 25.36 -24.54 0.24
C PHE A 241 26.83 -24.72 -0.17
N ILE A 242 27.74 -23.91 0.39
CA ILE A 242 29.20 -24.03 0.17
C ILE A 242 29.73 -25.36 0.72
N GLU A 243 29.21 -25.81 1.86
CA GLU A 243 29.55 -27.11 2.44
C GLU A 243 29.03 -28.28 1.58
N ASP A 244 27.79 -28.20 1.08
CA ASP A 244 27.08 -29.25 0.37
C ASP A 244 27.40 -29.29 -1.16
N ASN A 245 28.68 -29.13 -1.50
CA ASN A 245 29.25 -29.25 -2.86
C ASN A 245 28.84 -28.21 -3.93
N ASN A 246 28.09 -27.15 -3.60
CA ASN A 246 27.86 -26.02 -4.54
C ASN A 246 27.26 -26.42 -5.91
N MET A 247 26.43 -27.46 -6.00
CA MET A 247 25.82 -27.84 -7.28
C MET A 247 24.56 -27.01 -7.56
N LEU A 248 24.36 -26.53 -8.79
CA LEU A 248 23.12 -25.85 -9.18
C LEU A 248 21.87 -26.73 -8.94
N SER A 249 22.04 -28.05 -9.07
CA SER A 249 21.01 -29.05 -8.82
C SER A 249 20.70 -29.31 -7.34
N SER A 250 21.51 -28.83 -6.39
CA SER A 250 21.19 -28.95 -4.95
C SER A 250 20.28 -27.83 -4.45
N ILE A 251 20.03 -26.83 -5.28
CA ILE A 251 19.08 -25.74 -5.04
C ILE A 251 17.87 -25.81 -5.99
N GLN A 252 17.75 -26.87 -6.79
CA GLN A 252 16.68 -27.14 -7.76
C GLN A 252 16.11 -28.55 -7.53
N ASP A 253 14.82 -28.74 -7.75
CA ASP A 253 14.15 -30.03 -7.74
C ASP A 253 14.44 -30.80 -9.04
N MET A 254 13.88 -32.02 -9.14
CA MET A 254 14.11 -32.93 -10.29
C MET A 254 13.59 -32.37 -11.64
N ASP A 255 12.70 -31.37 -11.61
CA ASP A 255 12.15 -30.69 -12.78
C ASP A 255 12.84 -29.32 -13.04
N GLY A 256 13.83 -28.95 -12.21
CA GLY A 256 14.60 -27.71 -12.32
C GLY A 256 14.01 -26.51 -11.56
N HIS A 257 12.94 -26.70 -10.79
CA HIS A 257 12.34 -25.64 -9.97
C HIS A 257 13.02 -25.55 -8.60
N TYR A 258 13.25 -24.35 -8.09
CA TYR A 258 13.99 -24.19 -6.83
C TYR A 258 13.17 -24.65 -5.61
N GLU A 259 13.74 -25.54 -4.79
CA GLU A 259 13.06 -26.09 -3.61
C GLU A 259 12.87 -25.06 -2.50
N TYR A 260 11.69 -25.10 -1.89
CA TYR A 260 11.27 -24.27 -0.76
C TYR A 260 11.55 -24.99 0.56
N ASP A 261 12.30 -24.34 1.45
CA ASP A 261 12.43 -24.79 2.85
C ASP A 261 11.13 -24.48 3.59
N GLY A 262 10.20 -25.43 3.59
CA GLY A 262 8.92 -25.32 4.31
C GLY A 262 9.03 -25.38 5.83
N GLU A 263 10.25 -25.45 6.38
CA GLU A 263 10.54 -25.62 7.80
C GLU A 263 11.73 -24.77 8.25
N VAL A 264 11.74 -24.41 9.54
CA VAL A 264 12.86 -23.66 10.14
C VAL A 264 14.05 -24.60 10.23
N ASN A 265 15.19 -24.19 9.66
CA ASN A 265 16.41 -25.00 9.68
C ASN A 265 17.38 -24.56 10.80
N ASP A 266 17.56 -25.43 11.79
CA ASP A 266 18.44 -25.18 12.95
C ASP A 266 19.92 -25.04 12.56
N ARG A 267 20.37 -25.68 11.46
CA ARG A 267 21.77 -25.58 10.95
C ARG A 267 22.15 -24.12 10.64
N TYR A 268 21.18 -23.31 10.21
CA TYR A 268 21.42 -21.90 9.90
C TYR A 268 21.70 -21.06 11.15
N TYR A 269 21.15 -21.45 12.31
CA TYR A 269 21.37 -20.78 13.59
C TYR A 269 22.74 -21.09 14.20
N GLU A 270 23.26 -22.29 13.93
CA GLU A 270 24.53 -22.78 14.44
C GLU A 270 25.74 -22.23 13.67
N SER A 271 25.53 -21.78 12.42
CA SER A 271 26.60 -21.20 11.61
C SER A 271 27.12 -19.88 12.20
N GLY A 272 28.45 -19.77 12.25
CA GLY A 272 29.19 -18.55 12.61
C GLY A 272 29.72 -17.78 11.39
N PHE A 273 29.28 -18.13 10.18
CA PHE A 273 29.81 -17.58 8.93
C PHE A 273 29.60 -16.07 8.83
N PHE A 274 28.42 -15.57 9.22
CA PHE A 274 28.15 -14.14 9.26
C PHE A 274 29.12 -13.38 10.17
N GLU A 275 29.35 -13.85 11.39
CA GLU A 275 30.28 -13.23 12.35
C GLU A 275 31.72 -13.22 11.84
N GLN A 276 32.13 -14.26 11.11
CA GLN A 276 33.47 -14.33 10.51
C GLN A 276 33.65 -13.27 9.41
N ILE A 277 32.67 -13.14 8.51
CA ILE A 277 32.69 -12.12 7.46
C ILE A 277 32.63 -10.70 8.03
N ASP A 278 31.73 -10.46 9.00
CA ASP A 278 31.60 -9.17 9.66
C ASP A 278 32.88 -8.77 10.42
N ALA A 279 33.57 -9.74 11.03
CA ALA A 279 34.86 -9.51 11.69
C ALA A 279 35.98 -9.12 10.71
N ILE A 280 35.91 -9.52 9.44
CA ILE A 280 36.82 -9.07 8.38
C ILE A 280 36.45 -7.64 7.95
N ALA A 281 35.16 -7.41 7.66
CA ALA A 281 34.65 -6.13 7.15
C ALA A 281 34.78 -4.96 8.14
N THR A 282 34.88 -5.22 9.44
CA THR A 282 35.01 -4.18 10.48
C THR A 282 36.46 -3.77 10.77
N ARG A 283 37.45 -4.42 10.13
CA ARG A 283 38.88 -4.15 10.38
C ARG A 283 39.46 -3.18 9.36
N THR A 284 40.14 -2.15 9.85
CA THR A 284 41.01 -1.30 9.02
C THR A 284 42.41 -1.90 8.92
N TYR A 285 43.12 -1.57 7.85
CA TYR A 285 44.54 -1.88 7.67
C TYR A 285 45.26 -0.60 7.26
N GLU A 286 46.28 -0.20 8.03
CA GLU A 286 47.02 1.06 7.82
C GLU A 286 46.15 2.35 7.80
N GLY A 287 44.93 2.27 8.33
CA GLY A 287 43.96 3.36 8.32
C GLY A 287 42.91 3.25 7.22
N ASP A 288 43.15 2.38 6.24
CA ASP A 288 42.29 2.20 5.07
C ASP A 288 41.15 1.20 5.32
N SER A 289 40.02 1.50 4.67
CA SER A 289 38.82 0.66 4.72
C SER A 289 39.06 -0.69 4.02
N PRO A 290 38.43 -1.77 4.48
CA PRO A 290 38.50 -3.07 3.80
C PRO A 290 37.87 -2.98 2.42
N ILE A 291 38.72 -3.10 1.40
CA ILE A 291 38.33 -3.25 -0.01
C ILE A 291 39.00 -4.53 -0.51
N GLY A 292 38.27 -5.34 -1.26
CA GLY A 292 38.80 -6.58 -1.83
C GLY A 292 37.70 -7.57 -2.17
N CYS A 293 38.08 -8.72 -2.73
CA CYS A 293 37.13 -9.75 -3.15
C CYS A 293 37.61 -11.15 -2.75
N MET A 294 36.67 -11.96 -2.26
CA MET A 294 36.87 -13.37 -1.94
C MET A 294 35.96 -14.22 -2.81
N MET A 295 36.45 -15.37 -3.26
CA MET A 295 35.66 -16.37 -4.00
C MET A 295 35.59 -17.66 -3.18
N PHE A 296 34.37 -18.10 -2.89
CA PHE A 296 34.09 -19.34 -2.20
C PHE A 296 33.81 -20.46 -3.21
N ILE A 297 34.59 -21.53 -3.09
CA ILE A 297 34.51 -22.73 -3.92
C ILE A 297 34.37 -23.92 -2.98
N SER A 298 33.59 -24.94 -3.38
CA SER A 298 33.49 -26.15 -2.56
C SER A 298 34.87 -26.79 -2.39
N ASN A 299 35.11 -27.34 -1.19
CA ASN A 299 36.34 -28.09 -0.90
C ASN A 299 36.51 -29.30 -1.84
N ALA A 300 35.40 -29.91 -2.28
CA ALA A 300 35.43 -31.00 -3.25
C ALA A 300 36.11 -30.60 -4.57
N SER A 301 35.96 -29.33 -4.96
CA SER A 301 36.49 -28.76 -6.20
C SER A 301 37.89 -28.15 -6.03
N LEU A 302 38.41 -28.04 -4.80
CA LEU A 302 39.71 -27.40 -4.48
C LEU A 302 40.91 -28.39 -4.40
N GLY A 303 40.79 -29.55 -5.05
CA GLY A 303 41.82 -30.60 -5.09
C GLY A 303 43.02 -30.32 -6.01
N GLU A 304 43.61 -31.39 -6.56
CA GLU A 304 44.77 -31.29 -7.47
C GLU A 304 44.41 -30.64 -8.82
N TYR A 305 43.14 -30.78 -9.25
CA TYR A 305 42.58 -30.22 -10.48
C TYR A 305 41.61 -29.07 -10.20
N ALA A 306 41.94 -28.22 -9.23
CA ALA A 306 41.08 -27.09 -8.88
C ALA A 306 40.89 -26.13 -10.07
N PRO A 307 39.68 -25.57 -10.27
CA PRO A 307 39.38 -24.60 -11.34
C PRO A 307 39.95 -23.21 -11.04
N VAL A 308 41.19 -23.18 -10.54
CA VAL A 308 41.85 -22.00 -9.99
C VAL A 308 43.31 -21.96 -10.43
N SER A 309 43.66 -20.88 -11.12
CA SER A 309 45.03 -20.50 -11.42
C SER A 309 45.61 -19.68 -10.28
N TYR A 310 46.28 -20.37 -9.35
CA TYR A 310 46.88 -19.73 -8.18
C TYR A 310 48.08 -18.86 -8.59
N SER A 311 47.97 -17.56 -8.34
CA SER A 311 49.13 -16.65 -8.33
C SER A 311 49.97 -16.88 -7.08
N ILE A 312 49.32 -17.13 -5.94
CA ILE A 312 49.94 -17.49 -4.67
C ILE A 312 49.10 -18.58 -4.02
N ARG A 313 49.67 -19.77 -3.75
CA ARG A 313 49.01 -20.85 -3.00
C ARG A 313 49.58 -20.93 -1.60
N PHE A 314 48.71 -21.00 -0.59
CA PHE A 314 49.10 -21.12 0.82
C PHE A 314 49.25 -22.58 1.24
N PHE A 315 50.12 -22.81 2.22
CA PHE A 315 50.29 -24.13 2.83
C PHE A 315 49.16 -24.39 3.82
N THR A 316 48.20 -25.23 3.45
CA THR A 316 46.99 -25.49 4.26
C THR A 316 47.19 -26.58 5.33
N HIS A 317 48.24 -27.41 5.26
CA HIS A 317 48.38 -28.59 6.15
C HIS A 317 49.07 -28.35 7.52
N MET A 318 49.81 -27.25 7.71
CA MET A 318 50.54 -27.01 8.98
C MET A 318 50.06 -25.78 9.76
N ASN A 319 49.47 -24.79 9.09
CA ASN A 319 48.96 -23.56 9.71
C ASN A 319 47.94 -22.88 8.77
N PRO A 320 46.77 -23.52 8.54
CA PRO A 320 45.77 -22.97 7.64
C PRO A 320 45.28 -21.61 8.13
N ILE A 321 44.99 -20.71 7.18
CA ILE A 321 44.34 -19.44 7.48
C ILE A 321 42.85 -19.72 7.53
N THR A 322 42.31 -19.91 8.73
CA THR A 322 40.87 -20.15 8.92
C THR A 322 40.09 -18.85 8.76
N LEU A 323 38.80 -18.94 8.43
CA LEU A 323 37.91 -17.77 8.33
C LEU A 323 37.79 -16.97 9.64
N GLN A 324 38.16 -17.56 10.78
CA GLN A 324 38.24 -16.86 12.07
C GLN A 324 39.45 -15.91 12.17
N ASP A 325 40.51 -16.10 11.36
CA ASP A 325 41.68 -15.21 11.34
C ASP A 325 41.42 -13.95 10.49
N ALA A 326 40.42 -13.17 10.92
CA ALA A 326 40.01 -11.94 10.26
C ALA A 326 41.17 -10.94 10.11
N ARG A 327 42.17 -10.99 11.00
CA ARG A 327 43.34 -10.11 10.92
C ARG A 327 44.26 -10.48 9.76
N ARG A 328 44.55 -11.77 9.53
CA ARG A 328 45.34 -12.19 8.37
C ARG A 328 44.56 -12.01 7.08
N ILE A 329 43.30 -12.41 7.05
CA ILE A 329 42.45 -12.29 5.86
C ILE A 329 42.35 -10.84 5.41
N ARG A 330 42.09 -9.91 6.34
CA ARG A 330 42.05 -8.47 6.05
C ARG A 330 43.31 -7.99 5.33
N LYS A 331 44.50 -8.43 5.75
CA LYS A 331 45.77 -8.03 5.09
C LYS A 331 45.87 -8.58 3.66
N LEU A 332 45.38 -9.80 3.44
CA LEU A 332 45.46 -10.47 2.15
C LEU A 332 44.47 -9.87 1.13
N LEU A 333 43.36 -9.28 1.59
CA LEU A 333 42.41 -8.58 0.71
C LEU A 333 43.06 -7.43 -0.08
N GLU A 334 44.08 -6.77 0.46
CA GLU A 334 44.85 -5.71 -0.22
C GLU A 334 45.53 -6.18 -1.51
N MET A 335 45.72 -7.49 -1.66
CA MET A 335 46.34 -8.10 -2.83
C MET A 335 45.32 -8.58 -3.88
N THR A 336 44.03 -8.41 -3.62
CA THR A 336 42.94 -8.82 -4.52
C THR A 336 42.55 -7.68 -5.45
N ASN A 337 42.04 -7.99 -6.64
CA ASN A 337 41.60 -7.00 -7.61
C ASN A 337 40.51 -7.58 -8.50
N LYS A 338 39.28 -7.10 -8.31
CA LYS A 338 38.10 -7.54 -9.04
C LYS A 338 38.16 -7.20 -10.54
N GLU A 339 38.71 -6.05 -10.91
CA GLU A 339 38.83 -5.66 -12.34
C GLU A 339 39.78 -6.58 -13.13
N ASN A 340 40.67 -7.30 -12.42
CA ASN A 340 41.64 -8.22 -13.00
C ASN A 340 41.37 -9.69 -12.63
N ASP A 341 40.14 -9.99 -12.18
CA ASP A 341 39.67 -11.32 -11.75
C ASP A 341 40.58 -12.02 -10.73
N LEU A 342 41.19 -11.25 -9.83
CA LEU A 342 42.14 -11.76 -8.84
C LEU A 342 41.50 -11.80 -7.45
N TYR A 343 41.16 -13.01 -7.00
CA TYR A 343 40.37 -13.26 -5.79
C TYR A 343 41.19 -13.93 -4.69
N LEU A 344 40.80 -13.71 -3.44
CA LEU A 344 41.20 -14.58 -2.33
C LEU A 344 40.30 -15.82 -2.35
N ILE A 345 40.90 -16.99 -2.57
CA ILE A 345 40.21 -18.26 -2.79
C ILE A 345 40.04 -18.97 -1.45
N ALA A 346 38.81 -19.31 -1.10
CA ALA A 346 38.44 -19.96 0.14
C ALA A 346 37.37 -21.05 -0.07
N ASP A 347 37.23 -21.94 0.90
CA ASP A 347 36.04 -22.77 1.08
C ASP A 347 35.24 -22.28 2.31
N HIS A 348 34.38 -23.15 2.86
CA HIS A 348 33.57 -22.85 4.02
C HIS A 348 34.35 -22.75 5.35
N GLU A 349 35.66 -23.07 5.38
CA GLU A 349 36.47 -23.13 6.60
C GLU A 349 37.80 -22.35 6.52
N ILE A 350 38.53 -22.46 5.40
CA ILE A 350 39.90 -21.96 5.25
C ILE A 350 40.15 -21.24 3.91
N VAL A 351 41.23 -20.45 3.89
CA VAL A 351 41.74 -19.75 2.71
C VAL A 351 42.91 -20.52 2.08
N TYR A 352 42.83 -20.77 0.76
CA TYR A 352 43.78 -21.57 0.00
C TYR A 352 44.85 -20.75 -0.71
N GLY A 353 44.55 -19.50 -1.07
CA GLY A 353 45.49 -18.68 -1.85
C GLY A 353 44.84 -17.48 -2.53
N ILE A 354 45.60 -16.83 -3.41
CA ILE A 354 45.14 -15.77 -4.30
C ILE A 354 45.27 -16.28 -5.73
N GLY A 355 44.21 -16.19 -6.51
CA GLY A 355 44.17 -16.77 -7.85
C GLY A 355 43.03 -16.25 -8.72
N ARG A 356 43.02 -16.75 -9.97
CA ARG A 356 41.97 -16.50 -10.97
C ARG A 356 41.17 -17.76 -11.21
N ILE A 357 39.89 -17.63 -11.55
CA ILE A 357 39.04 -18.77 -11.88
C ILE A 357 39.27 -19.19 -13.33
N GLU A 358 39.48 -20.48 -13.54
CA GLU A 358 39.54 -21.11 -14.86
C GLU A 358 38.11 -21.48 -15.30
N TRP A 359 37.38 -20.51 -15.83
CA TRP A 359 35.92 -20.61 -16.10
C TRP A 359 35.50 -21.79 -16.98
N ASN A 360 36.39 -22.30 -17.83
CA ASN A 360 36.15 -23.46 -18.67
C ASN A 360 36.13 -24.80 -17.90
N GLN A 361 36.55 -24.79 -16.64
CA GLN A 361 36.54 -25.95 -15.74
C GLN A 361 35.34 -25.94 -14.78
N ILE A 362 34.56 -24.85 -14.76
CA ILE A 362 33.32 -24.72 -13.98
C ILE A 362 32.16 -25.27 -14.80
N ASP A 363 31.64 -26.43 -14.41
CA ASP A 363 30.51 -27.09 -15.07
C ASP A 363 29.43 -27.47 -14.04
N GLY A 364 28.28 -26.79 -14.09
CA GLY A 364 27.15 -27.02 -13.18
C GLY A 364 27.36 -26.58 -11.72
N GLU A 365 28.58 -26.17 -11.34
CA GLU A 365 28.90 -25.61 -10.03
C GLU A 365 28.47 -24.13 -9.93
N VAL A 366 27.99 -23.73 -8.76
CA VAL A 366 27.81 -22.33 -8.38
C VAL A 366 28.93 -21.86 -7.47
N LEU A 367 29.38 -20.63 -7.67
CA LEU A 367 30.38 -19.99 -6.82
C LEU A 367 29.75 -18.83 -6.05
N TYR A 368 30.30 -18.51 -4.89
CA TYR A 368 29.86 -17.35 -4.12
C TYR A 368 31.00 -16.33 -4.02
N GLU A 369 30.77 -15.16 -4.59
CA GLU A 369 31.69 -14.03 -4.49
C GLU A 369 31.27 -13.13 -3.32
N LEU A 370 32.24 -12.76 -2.49
CA LEU A 370 32.09 -11.76 -1.45
C LEU A 370 32.98 -10.55 -1.74
N GLU A 371 32.36 -9.41 -2.04
CA GLU A 371 33.03 -8.15 -2.35
C GLU A 371 32.96 -7.20 -1.15
N PHE A 372 34.11 -6.85 -0.56
CA PHE A 372 34.24 -5.82 0.47
C PHE A 372 34.36 -4.45 -0.19
N LYS A 373 33.47 -3.52 0.19
CA LYS A 373 33.35 -2.19 -0.44
C LYS A 373 33.77 -1.06 0.48
N GLY A 374 33.95 -1.35 1.76
CA GLY A 374 34.36 -0.36 2.75
C GLY A 374 34.15 -0.88 4.17
N LEU A 375 34.36 0.00 5.15
CA LEU A 375 34.20 -0.34 6.55
C LEU A 375 32.77 -0.80 6.85
N SER A 376 32.63 -2.05 7.32
CA SER A 376 31.35 -2.71 7.59
C SER A 376 30.41 -2.78 6.37
N GLN A 377 30.95 -2.76 5.16
CA GLN A 377 30.20 -2.80 3.90
C GLN A 377 30.72 -3.90 2.99
N TYR A 378 29.85 -4.85 2.66
CA TYR A 378 30.17 -5.98 1.78
C TYR A 378 28.95 -6.48 1.01
N ARG A 379 29.18 -7.23 -0.07
CA ARG A 379 28.14 -7.77 -0.92
C ARG A 379 28.41 -9.22 -1.30
N LEU A 380 27.40 -10.05 -1.15
CA LEU A 380 27.38 -11.43 -1.61
C LEU A 380 26.75 -11.52 -3.00
N THR A 381 27.40 -12.26 -3.90
CA THR A 381 26.96 -12.50 -5.28
C THR A 381 27.06 -13.99 -5.60
N LEU A 382 26.02 -14.54 -6.22
CA LEU A 382 26.03 -15.89 -6.79
C LEU A 382 26.60 -15.80 -8.20
N ILE A 383 27.61 -16.61 -8.49
CA ILE A 383 28.21 -16.74 -9.81
C ILE A 383 27.83 -18.11 -10.37
N SER A 384 27.29 -18.12 -11.59
CA SER A 384 26.98 -19.34 -12.34
C SER A 384 27.45 -19.20 -13.78
N THR A 385 27.65 -20.33 -14.45
CA THR A 385 28.08 -20.39 -15.85
C THR A 385 26.97 -20.99 -16.72
N GLU A 386 26.71 -20.38 -17.87
CA GLU A 386 25.83 -20.94 -18.89
C GLU A 386 26.57 -21.08 -20.21
N SER A 387 26.55 -22.29 -20.78
CA SER A 387 27.21 -22.61 -22.04
C SER A 387 26.22 -22.49 -23.20
N GLN A 388 26.45 -21.54 -24.10
CA GLN A 388 25.69 -21.43 -25.34
C GLN A 388 26.49 -22.08 -26.48
N GLN A 389 25.94 -23.14 -27.07
CA GLN A 389 26.54 -23.79 -28.23
C GLN A 389 26.27 -22.95 -29.48
N SER A 390 27.34 -22.54 -30.17
CA SER A 390 27.22 -21.87 -31.46
C SER A 390 26.63 -22.83 -32.51
N SER A 391 25.70 -22.35 -33.33
CA SER A 391 25.14 -23.12 -34.46
C SER A 391 26.15 -23.34 -35.60
N GLU A 392 27.29 -22.65 -35.59
CA GLU A 392 28.35 -22.80 -36.58
C GLU A 392 29.41 -23.83 -36.11
N GLY A 393 29.49 -24.97 -36.81
CA GLY A 393 30.51 -25.99 -36.58
C GLY A 393 31.27 -26.36 -37.85
N GLN A 394 32.53 -26.77 -37.70
CA GLN A 394 33.39 -27.18 -38.82
C GLN A 394 33.76 -28.66 -38.71
N LEU A 395 33.48 -29.42 -39.77
CA LEU A 395 33.94 -30.80 -39.90
C LEU A 395 35.37 -30.82 -40.44
N THR A 396 36.32 -31.35 -39.67
CA THR A 396 37.74 -31.45 -40.04
C THR A 396 38.18 -32.91 -40.00
N MET A 397 38.98 -33.34 -40.97
CA MET A 397 39.64 -34.65 -40.94
C MET A 397 40.96 -34.54 -40.16
N VAL A 398 41.08 -35.29 -39.07
CA VAL A 398 42.31 -35.40 -38.27
C VAL A 398 42.65 -36.88 -38.14
N GLU A 399 43.81 -37.29 -38.67
CA GLU A 399 44.34 -38.66 -38.57
C GLU A 399 43.28 -39.74 -38.91
N ASP A 400 42.69 -39.64 -40.10
CA ASP A 400 41.62 -40.52 -40.61
C ASP A 400 40.30 -40.54 -39.82
N ARG A 401 40.09 -39.58 -38.90
CA ARG A 401 38.82 -39.39 -38.17
C ARG A 401 38.13 -38.08 -38.56
N LYS A 402 36.82 -38.11 -38.74
CA LYS A 402 35.96 -36.93 -38.89
C LYS A 402 35.71 -36.33 -37.50
N VAL A 403 36.21 -35.12 -37.25
CA VAL A 403 35.98 -34.36 -36.01
C VAL A 403 35.12 -33.15 -36.34
N TYR A 404 33.95 -33.06 -35.71
CA TYR A 404 33.09 -31.87 -35.79
C TYR A 404 33.43 -30.95 -34.61
N ARG A 405 33.96 -29.76 -34.88
CA ARG A 405 34.30 -28.77 -33.85
C ARG A 405 33.25 -27.67 -33.82
N MET A 406 32.72 -27.37 -32.65
CA MET A 406 31.83 -26.25 -32.38
C MET A 406 32.51 -25.32 -31.37
N ARG A 407 32.24 -24.01 -31.47
CA ARG A 407 32.60 -23.07 -30.41
C ARG A 407 31.47 -23.02 -29.40
N ALA A 408 31.84 -23.02 -28.12
CA ALA A 408 30.92 -22.76 -27.02
C ALA A 408 31.36 -21.46 -26.35
N ASP A 409 30.44 -20.52 -26.23
CA ASP A 409 30.64 -19.32 -25.44
C ASP A 409 30.10 -19.59 -24.03
N ILE A 410 30.92 -19.32 -23.02
CA ILE A 410 30.52 -19.47 -21.61
C ILE A 410 30.16 -18.08 -21.09
N GLU A 411 28.88 -17.87 -20.82
CA GLU A 411 28.38 -16.67 -20.16
C GLU A 411 28.54 -16.82 -18.65
N ILE A 412 29.15 -15.82 -18.01
CA ILE A 412 29.28 -15.75 -16.56
C ILE A 412 28.13 -14.89 -16.04
N LYS A 413 27.20 -15.52 -15.33
CA LYS A 413 26.05 -14.84 -14.71
C LYS A 413 26.36 -14.52 -13.26
N ALA A 414 26.20 -13.25 -12.90
CA ALA A 414 26.44 -12.74 -11.56
C ALA A 414 25.15 -12.18 -10.95
N ASP A 415 24.50 -12.93 -10.08
CA ASP A 415 23.28 -12.52 -9.39
C ASP A 415 23.63 -11.92 -8.02
N LYS A 416 23.41 -10.62 -7.86
CA LYS A 416 23.66 -9.91 -6.60
C LYS A 416 22.65 -10.34 -5.54
N LEU A 417 23.05 -11.15 -4.58
CA LEU A 417 22.14 -11.74 -3.60
C LEU A 417 21.80 -10.77 -2.46
N LEU A 418 22.82 -10.32 -1.72
CA LEU A 418 22.63 -9.52 -0.51
C LEU A 418 23.80 -8.57 -0.27
N GLY A 419 23.52 -7.28 -0.16
CA GLY A 419 24.42 -6.29 0.44
C GLY A 419 24.28 -6.28 1.96
N VAL A 420 25.35 -5.94 2.66
CA VAL A 420 25.31 -5.69 4.11
C VAL A 420 26.07 -4.42 4.42
N SER A 421 25.41 -3.50 5.13
CA SER A 421 25.99 -2.24 5.60
C SER A 421 25.71 -2.06 7.09
N PHE A 422 26.77 -2.04 7.90
CA PHE A 422 26.68 -1.99 9.36
C PHE A 422 25.71 -3.04 9.92
N LYS A 423 25.85 -4.29 9.46
CA LYS A 423 25.02 -5.47 9.76
C LYS A 423 23.58 -5.45 9.23
N ASN A 424 23.16 -4.38 8.55
CA ASN A 424 21.82 -4.28 8.00
C ASN A 424 21.83 -4.81 6.56
N PRO A 425 20.85 -5.65 6.18
CA PRO A 425 20.75 -6.16 4.82
C PRO A 425 20.34 -5.05 3.84
N GLU A 426 20.83 -5.14 2.61
CA GLU A 426 20.48 -4.29 1.47
C GLU A 426 20.19 -5.17 0.26
N ILE A 427 19.03 -4.97 -0.37
CA ILE A 427 18.65 -5.67 -1.60
C ILE A 427 18.64 -4.70 -2.79
N GLY A 428 18.88 -5.24 -4.00
CA GLY A 428 18.93 -4.44 -5.23
C GLY A 428 20.17 -3.53 -5.35
N GLU A 429 20.08 -2.52 -6.22
CA GLU A 429 21.15 -1.61 -6.61
C GLU A 429 21.21 -0.30 -5.81
N GLY A 430 20.37 -0.15 -4.77
CA GLY A 430 20.40 1.01 -3.87
C GLY A 430 19.84 2.28 -4.50
N GLY A 431 18.59 2.23 -4.99
CA GLY A 431 17.86 3.40 -5.46
C GLY A 431 17.76 3.56 -6.99
N PHE A 432 18.70 3.00 -7.73
CA PHE A 432 18.86 3.22 -9.18
C PHE A 432 18.92 1.91 -9.96
N SER A 433 17.85 1.63 -10.71
CA SER A 433 17.79 0.55 -11.70
C SER A 433 17.58 1.14 -13.10
N SER A 434 18.04 0.42 -14.13
CA SER A 434 17.89 0.84 -15.54
C SER A 434 16.44 1.12 -15.90
N GLN A 435 15.53 0.25 -15.46
CA GLN A 435 14.09 0.37 -15.71
C GLN A 435 13.48 1.60 -15.03
N ARG A 436 13.86 1.87 -13.77
CA ARG A 436 13.36 3.04 -13.03
C ARG A 436 13.83 4.33 -13.71
N PHE A 437 15.11 4.37 -14.05
CA PHE A 437 15.69 5.49 -14.77
C PHE A 437 14.99 5.71 -16.11
N GLU A 438 14.81 4.65 -16.90
CA GLU A 438 14.09 4.68 -18.16
C GLU A 438 12.65 5.20 -18.00
N LYS A 439 11.89 4.67 -17.03
CA LYS A 439 10.50 5.10 -16.79
C LYS A 439 10.41 6.60 -16.45
N ILE A 440 11.31 7.11 -15.61
CA ILE A 440 11.36 8.53 -15.22
C ILE A 440 11.77 9.40 -16.42
N VAL A 441 12.80 9.01 -17.17
CA VAL A 441 13.26 9.78 -18.33
C VAL A 441 12.19 9.80 -19.43
N ARG A 442 11.55 8.67 -19.72
CA ARG A 442 10.46 8.61 -20.71
C ARG A 442 9.25 9.43 -20.27
N SER A 443 8.87 9.41 -18.99
CA SER A 443 7.73 10.19 -18.52
C SER A 443 8.01 11.70 -18.57
N GLN A 444 9.19 12.15 -18.16
CA GLN A 444 9.56 13.56 -18.15
C GLN A 444 9.76 14.16 -19.54
N PHE A 445 10.14 13.33 -20.53
CA PHE A 445 10.44 13.78 -21.89
C PHE A 445 9.52 13.12 -22.95
N ALA A 446 8.31 12.72 -22.57
CA ALA A 446 7.38 12.00 -23.42
C ALA A 446 7.09 12.71 -24.75
N SER A 447 6.98 14.04 -24.74
CA SER A 447 6.72 14.87 -25.91
C SER A 447 7.91 14.98 -26.88
N LEU A 448 9.12 14.60 -26.47
CA LEU A 448 10.35 14.76 -27.24
C LEU A 448 10.79 13.47 -27.94
N GLY A 449 10.16 12.32 -27.64
CA GLY A 449 10.42 11.06 -28.34
C GLY A 449 11.83 10.49 -28.13
N ILE A 450 12.33 10.50 -26.89
CA ILE A 450 13.67 10.00 -26.56
C ILE A 450 13.85 8.49 -26.87
N SER A 451 14.95 8.16 -27.56
CA SER A 451 15.27 6.80 -27.97
C SER A 451 15.91 5.99 -26.84
N SER A 452 15.76 4.66 -26.86
CA SER A 452 16.39 3.77 -25.88
C SER A 452 17.92 3.92 -25.86
N LYS A 453 18.54 4.21 -27.01
CA LYS A 453 19.99 4.46 -27.12
C LYS A 453 20.44 5.68 -26.31
N GLU A 454 19.66 6.76 -26.34
CA GLU A 454 19.95 7.97 -25.55
C GLU A 454 19.78 7.70 -24.06
N ILE A 455 18.73 6.97 -23.67
CA ILE A 455 18.51 6.56 -22.29
C ILE A 455 19.69 5.72 -21.77
N THR A 456 20.12 4.69 -22.51
CA THR A 456 21.29 3.86 -22.13
C THR A 456 22.56 4.70 -21.99
N LYS A 457 22.74 5.71 -22.85
CA LYS A 457 23.89 6.62 -22.76
C LYS A 457 23.85 7.48 -21.50
N LEU A 458 22.71 8.08 -21.18
CA LEU A 458 22.51 8.88 -19.96
C LEU A 458 22.65 8.02 -18.70
N GLU A 459 22.08 6.81 -18.72
CA GLU A 459 22.18 5.85 -17.62
C GLU A 459 23.64 5.50 -17.32
N ARG A 460 24.43 5.23 -18.37
CA ARG A 460 25.87 4.96 -18.23
C ARG A 460 26.61 6.12 -17.58
N ILE A 461 26.23 7.37 -17.86
CA ILE A 461 26.82 8.55 -17.22
C ILE A 461 26.49 8.56 -15.72
N VAL A 462 25.23 8.33 -15.34
CA VAL A 462 24.83 8.28 -13.91
C VAL A 462 25.51 7.12 -13.19
N ARG A 463 25.62 5.94 -13.81
CA ARG A 463 26.36 4.80 -13.24
C ARG A 463 27.84 5.10 -13.02
N LYS A 464 28.47 5.84 -13.93
CA LYS A 464 29.86 6.30 -13.72
C LYS A 464 29.98 7.39 -12.67
N ALA A 465 28.98 8.23 -12.49
CA ALA A 465 28.95 9.21 -11.40
C ALA A 465 28.87 8.52 -10.02
N LYS A 466 28.24 7.35 -9.91
CA LYS A 466 28.20 6.51 -8.69
C LYS A 466 29.56 6.03 -8.19
N GLU A 467 30.58 5.98 -9.04
CA GLU A 467 31.95 5.59 -8.66
C GLU A 467 32.71 6.70 -7.89
N GLN A 468 32.07 7.84 -7.67
CA GLN A 468 32.63 8.97 -6.91
C GLN A 468 32.51 8.73 -5.40
N GLN A 469 33.55 9.07 -4.65
CA GLN A 469 33.59 8.92 -3.18
C GLN A 469 32.88 10.07 -2.44
N HIS A 470 32.65 11.18 -3.11
CA HIS A 470 31.92 12.34 -2.61
C HIS A 470 30.57 12.49 -3.30
N GLY A 471 29.58 13.04 -2.59
CA GLY A 471 28.25 13.20 -3.17
C GLY A 471 28.25 14.14 -4.38
N THR A 472 27.55 13.75 -5.45
CA THR A 472 27.50 14.50 -6.72
C THR A 472 26.08 14.53 -7.30
N MET A 473 25.86 15.36 -8.33
CA MET A 473 24.57 15.48 -9.02
C MET A 473 24.73 15.49 -10.54
N VAL A 474 23.81 14.83 -11.23
CA VAL A 474 23.68 14.87 -12.69
C VAL A 474 22.30 15.42 -13.03
N VAL A 475 22.24 16.52 -13.77
CA VAL A 475 21.00 17.17 -14.21
C VAL A 475 20.80 16.91 -15.69
N ILE A 476 19.59 16.54 -16.08
CA ILE A 476 19.22 16.17 -17.45
C ILE A 476 17.97 16.98 -17.82
N THR A 477 18.01 17.71 -18.92
CA THR A 477 16.87 18.47 -19.48
C THR A 477 16.85 18.37 -21.01
N ASP A 478 15.86 18.95 -21.68
CA ASP A 478 15.93 19.11 -23.14
C ASP A 478 17.04 20.09 -23.55
N ARG A 479 17.44 20.04 -24.82
CA ARG A 479 18.57 20.82 -25.34
C ARG A 479 18.38 22.34 -25.21
N ASP A 480 17.16 22.83 -25.39
CA ASP A 480 16.90 24.27 -25.38
C ASP A 480 16.81 24.78 -23.95
N THR A 481 16.22 24.00 -23.04
CA THR A 481 16.30 24.24 -21.60
C THR A 481 17.74 24.27 -21.13
N ALA A 482 18.57 23.27 -21.46
CA ALA A 482 19.97 23.22 -21.06
C ALA A 482 20.77 24.47 -21.47
N LYS A 483 20.61 24.93 -22.71
CA LYS A 483 21.24 26.17 -23.18
C LYS A 483 20.75 27.40 -22.40
N SER A 484 19.44 27.53 -22.21
CA SER A 484 18.85 28.68 -21.55
C SER A 484 19.26 28.76 -20.07
N GLU A 485 19.30 27.62 -19.38
CA GLU A 485 19.65 27.54 -17.98
C GLU A 485 21.15 27.73 -17.77
N LEU A 486 22.02 27.21 -18.64
CA LEU A 486 23.47 27.45 -18.54
C LEU A 486 23.86 28.89 -18.86
N HIS A 487 23.07 29.59 -19.67
CA HIS A 487 23.18 31.04 -19.82
C HIS A 487 22.73 31.78 -18.55
N ALA A 488 21.62 31.38 -17.94
CA ALA A 488 21.10 32.02 -16.72
C ALA A 488 21.98 31.75 -15.48
N LEU A 489 22.55 30.55 -15.37
CA LEU A 489 23.39 30.10 -14.26
C LEU A 489 24.89 30.34 -14.52
N SER A 490 25.26 31.15 -15.52
CA SER A 490 26.66 31.29 -15.98
C SER A 490 27.62 31.78 -14.88
N MET A 491 27.13 32.59 -13.93
CA MET A 491 27.93 33.11 -12.80
C MET A 491 28.10 32.09 -11.67
N GLN A 492 27.34 31.00 -11.69
CA GLN A 492 27.31 29.95 -10.68
C GLN A 492 27.50 28.55 -11.29
N SER A 493 28.22 28.50 -12.41
CA SER A 493 28.60 27.28 -13.11
C SER A 493 29.87 27.50 -13.93
N THR A 494 30.47 26.40 -14.41
CA THR A 494 31.44 26.45 -15.51
C THR A 494 30.74 26.01 -16.79
N PRO A 495 30.21 26.94 -17.62
CA PRO A 495 29.61 26.60 -18.89
C PRO A 495 30.68 26.12 -19.88
N ILE A 496 30.34 25.12 -20.69
CA ILE A 496 31.22 24.55 -21.73
C ILE A 496 30.49 24.49 -23.07
N ASP A 497 31.27 24.39 -24.14
CA ASP A 497 30.70 24.05 -25.45
C ASP A 497 30.09 22.64 -25.40
N PRO A 498 28.84 22.45 -25.89
CA PRO A 498 28.14 21.16 -25.77
C PRO A 498 28.91 19.99 -26.38
N ILE A 499 29.38 19.08 -25.53
CA ILE A 499 30.26 17.97 -25.92
C ILE A 499 29.80 16.63 -25.36
N ASP A 500 30.08 15.55 -26.09
CA ASP A 500 29.95 14.19 -25.58
C ASP A 500 31.07 13.90 -24.59
N ILE A 501 30.72 13.57 -23.35
CA ILE A 501 31.71 13.17 -22.36
C ILE A 501 31.99 11.67 -22.52
N ASP A 502 33.28 11.31 -22.63
CA ASP A 502 33.70 9.93 -22.45
C ASP A 502 33.42 9.51 -20.99
N PRO A 503 32.64 8.43 -20.76
CA PRO A 503 32.31 7.94 -19.43
C PRO A 503 33.52 7.77 -18.49
N ALA A 504 34.72 7.51 -19.00
CA ALA A 504 35.94 7.40 -18.20
C ALA A 504 36.31 8.71 -17.47
N PHE A 505 35.90 9.88 -17.98
CA PHE A 505 36.16 11.17 -17.34
C PHE A 505 35.08 11.59 -16.35
N ILE A 506 33.92 10.93 -16.31
CA ILE A 506 32.80 11.34 -15.45
C ILE A 506 33.22 11.42 -13.98
N LYS A 507 33.94 10.42 -13.46
CA LYS A 507 34.46 10.43 -12.08
C LYS A 507 35.36 11.63 -11.77
N HIS A 508 36.07 12.16 -12.76
CA HIS A 508 36.93 13.34 -12.58
C HIS A 508 36.11 14.64 -12.62
N LEU A 509 35.11 14.71 -13.49
CA LEU A 509 34.24 15.87 -13.62
C LEU A 509 33.32 16.04 -12.41
N THR A 510 32.85 14.93 -11.83
CA THR A 510 32.00 14.92 -10.63
C THR A 510 32.76 15.17 -9.33
N ALA A 511 34.09 15.29 -9.37
CA ALA A 511 34.92 15.59 -8.20
C ALA A 511 34.83 17.06 -7.75
N ILE A 512 34.28 17.93 -8.60
CA ILE A 512 34.05 19.34 -8.31
C ILE A 512 32.66 19.48 -7.67
N ASP A 513 32.54 20.38 -6.68
CA ASP A 513 31.26 20.70 -6.04
C ASP A 513 30.24 21.25 -7.05
N GLY A 514 29.00 20.78 -6.95
CA GLY A 514 27.90 21.15 -7.84
C GLY A 514 27.44 20.00 -8.74
N ALA A 515 26.69 20.31 -9.79
CA ALA A 515 26.13 19.33 -10.71
C ALA A 515 26.85 19.33 -12.08
N ILE A 516 26.83 18.18 -12.76
CA ILE A 516 27.04 18.10 -14.20
C ILE A 516 25.70 18.29 -14.90
N TYR A 517 25.66 19.12 -15.93
CA TYR A 517 24.42 19.46 -16.64
C TYR A 517 24.43 18.92 -18.07
N LEU A 518 23.50 18.00 -18.35
CA LEU A 518 23.35 17.28 -19.61
C LEU A 518 22.04 17.66 -20.32
N ASP A 519 22.04 17.54 -21.65
CA ASP A 519 20.80 17.42 -22.41
C ASP A 519 20.38 15.96 -22.61
N ILE A 520 19.14 15.74 -23.08
CA ILE A 520 18.59 14.40 -23.38
C ILE A 520 19.40 13.59 -24.41
N TYR A 521 20.29 14.22 -25.18
CA TYR A 521 21.18 13.54 -26.14
C TYR A 521 22.49 13.07 -25.48
N GLY A 522 22.67 13.36 -24.19
CA GLY A 522 23.86 13.06 -23.41
C GLY A 522 25.03 14.00 -23.69
N LYS A 523 24.77 15.22 -24.20
CA LYS A 523 25.81 16.26 -24.31
C LYS A 523 25.87 17.07 -23.03
N CYS A 524 27.08 17.36 -22.57
CA CYS A 524 27.30 18.20 -21.41
C CYS A 524 27.41 19.67 -21.78
N HIS A 525 26.66 20.51 -21.06
CA HIS A 525 26.61 21.96 -21.26
C HIS A 525 27.31 22.72 -20.12
N GLY A 526 27.56 22.09 -18.98
CA GLY A 526 28.38 22.69 -17.92
C GLY A 526 28.69 21.77 -16.74
N ILE A 527 29.68 22.20 -15.95
CA ILE A 527 30.25 21.46 -14.83
C ILE A 527 30.24 22.37 -13.59
N GLY A 528 30.11 21.78 -12.40
CA GLY A 528 30.08 22.52 -11.13
C GLY A 528 28.88 23.48 -11.04
N VAL A 529 27.74 23.08 -11.62
CA VAL A 529 26.53 23.90 -11.66
C VAL A 529 25.89 23.94 -10.27
N ILE A 530 25.80 25.14 -9.69
CA ILE A 530 25.04 25.38 -8.46
C ILE A 530 23.59 25.63 -8.85
N LEU A 531 22.70 24.73 -8.41
CA LEU A 531 21.28 24.83 -8.72
C LEU A 531 20.60 25.85 -7.81
N ASP A 532 19.90 26.80 -8.44
CA ASP A 532 19.14 27.86 -7.78
C ASP A 532 17.63 27.59 -7.83
N GLY A 533 16.90 27.89 -6.75
CA GLY A 533 15.46 27.69 -6.68
C GLY A 533 14.84 28.37 -5.45
N LEU A 534 13.63 28.91 -5.62
CA LEU A 534 12.92 29.61 -4.55
C LEU A 534 12.68 28.68 -3.35
N ALA A 535 12.83 29.22 -2.14
CA ALA A 535 12.44 28.52 -0.93
C ALA A 535 10.92 28.24 -0.97
N ILE A 536 10.55 26.99 -0.70
CA ILE A 536 9.16 26.52 -0.65
C ILE A 536 8.84 26.19 0.81
N GLU A 537 7.58 26.38 1.25
CA GLU A 537 7.12 26.09 2.63
C GLU A 537 7.33 24.62 3.06
N THR A 538 7.61 23.71 2.12
CA THR A 538 7.74 22.25 2.31
C THR A 538 9.19 21.75 2.30
N GLY A 539 10.15 22.55 2.78
CA GLY A 539 11.54 22.10 2.91
C GLY A 539 11.69 21.05 4.02
N ASP A 540 12.33 19.91 3.73
CA ASP A 540 12.62 18.87 4.72
C ASP A 540 14.04 19.02 5.26
N SER A 541 14.16 19.42 6.53
CA SER A 541 15.45 19.56 7.23
C SER A 541 16.11 18.22 7.56
N GLY A 542 15.36 17.11 7.49
CA GLY A 542 15.88 15.75 7.61
C GLY A 542 16.55 15.23 6.33
N ARG A 543 16.34 15.88 5.18
CA ARG A 543 16.99 15.54 3.90
C ARG A 543 18.24 16.41 3.65
N GLY A 544 19.20 15.87 2.89
CA GLY A 544 20.47 16.53 2.61
C GLY A 544 20.36 17.80 1.76
N ALA A 545 21.34 18.70 1.86
CA ALA A 545 21.35 19.97 1.13
C ALA A 545 21.23 19.81 -0.41
N ARG A 546 21.90 18.81 -0.99
CA ARG A 546 21.82 18.50 -2.43
C ARG A 546 20.39 18.12 -2.86
N TYR A 547 19.70 17.30 -2.06
CA TYR A 547 18.31 16.91 -2.32
C TYR A 547 17.37 18.11 -2.30
N ASN A 548 17.50 18.96 -1.27
CA ASN A 548 16.70 20.17 -1.15
C ASN A 548 16.93 21.15 -2.31
N SER A 549 18.18 21.34 -2.76
CA SER A 549 18.50 22.18 -3.92
C SER A 549 17.93 21.61 -5.21
N ALA A 550 18.10 20.31 -5.46
CA ALA A 550 17.59 19.62 -6.64
C ALA A 550 16.06 19.69 -6.72
N PHE A 551 15.35 19.46 -5.60
CA PHE A 551 13.89 19.52 -5.55
C PHE A 551 13.36 20.92 -5.86
N ARG A 552 13.98 21.98 -5.31
CA ARG A 552 13.61 23.37 -5.62
C ARG A 552 13.84 23.71 -7.10
N TYR A 553 14.96 23.27 -7.65
CA TYR A 553 15.31 23.49 -9.04
C TYR A 553 14.33 22.80 -10.01
N MET A 554 14.02 21.53 -9.77
CA MET A 554 13.04 20.78 -10.56
C MET A 554 11.66 21.45 -10.51
N ASN A 555 11.20 21.92 -9.34
CA ASN A 555 9.94 22.65 -9.21
C ASN A 555 9.92 23.98 -9.99
N LYS A 556 11.04 24.70 -10.05
CA LYS A 556 11.18 25.91 -10.90
C LYS A 556 10.92 25.54 -12.36
N LEU A 557 11.61 24.52 -12.88
CA LEU A 557 11.47 24.07 -14.28
C LEU A 557 10.07 23.51 -14.56
N HIS A 558 9.48 22.78 -13.62
CA HIS A 558 8.12 22.25 -13.75
C HIS A 558 7.08 23.37 -13.91
N LYS A 559 7.20 24.49 -13.16
CA LYS A 559 6.33 25.67 -13.32
C LYS A 559 6.48 26.34 -14.69
N GLU A 560 7.63 26.18 -15.33
CA GLU A 560 7.89 26.65 -16.69
C GLU A 560 7.50 25.60 -17.76
N ASN A 561 6.86 24.49 -17.35
CA ASN A 561 6.48 23.37 -18.18
C ASN A 561 7.67 22.71 -18.92
N LYS A 562 8.83 22.66 -18.26
CA LYS A 562 10.08 22.06 -18.75
C LYS A 562 10.38 20.77 -18.01
N GLY A 563 10.64 19.69 -18.75
CA GLY A 563 11.04 18.40 -18.18
C GLY A 563 12.43 18.45 -17.55
N CYS A 564 12.60 17.80 -16.40
CA CYS A 564 13.88 17.74 -15.69
C CYS A 564 14.02 16.42 -14.95
N VAL A 565 15.19 15.79 -15.09
CA VAL A 565 15.61 14.63 -14.29
C VAL A 565 16.93 14.95 -13.60
N ILE A 566 17.00 14.74 -12.29
CA ILE A 566 18.20 14.98 -11.49
C ILE A 566 18.54 13.69 -10.75
N ALA A 567 19.72 13.14 -11.02
CA ALA A 567 20.28 12.03 -10.25
C ALA A 567 21.20 12.59 -9.16
N ILE A 568 20.87 12.33 -7.90
CA ILE A 568 21.69 12.68 -6.74
C ILE A 568 22.41 11.42 -6.30
N VAL A 569 23.73 11.46 -6.32
CA VAL A 569 24.60 10.39 -5.86
C VAL A 569 25.11 10.77 -4.47
N SER A 570 24.87 9.93 -3.47
CA SER A 570 25.39 10.10 -2.11
C SER A 570 26.79 9.50 -1.96
N GLU A 571 27.45 9.79 -0.84
CA GLU A 571 28.81 9.33 -0.53
C GLU A 571 28.90 7.81 -0.33
N ASP A 572 27.80 7.16 0.07
CA ASP A 572 27.66 5.71 0.17
C ASP A 572 27.28 5.05 -1.17
N GLY A 573 27.21 5.82 -2.27
CA GLY A 573 26.91 5.31 -3.60
C GLY A 573 25.42 5.03 -3.86
N MET A 574 24.51 5.42 -2.96
CA MET A 574 23.08 5.42 -3.25
C MET A 574 22.76 6.50 -4.30
N VAL A 575 21.74 6.24 -5.11
CA VAL A 575 21.34 7.17 -6.16
C VAL A 575 19.84 7.44 -6.05
N ASN A 576 19.49 8.69 -5.72
CA ASN A 576 18.12 9.18 -5.72
C ASN A 576 17.83 9.91 -7.03
N LEU A 577 16.73 9.54 -7.70
CA LEU A 577 16.25 10.20 -8.91
C LEU A 577 15.12 11.17 -8.56
N ILE A 578 15.20 12.40 -9.06
CA ILE A 578 14.16 13.42 -8.98
C ILE A 578 13.70 13.73 -10.41
N PRO A 579 12.39 13.73 -10.72
CA PRO A 579 11.29 13.38 -9.83
C PRO A 579 11.32 11.91 -9.46
N GLU A 580 10.80 11.60 -8.28
CA GLU A 580 10.58 10.22 -7.84
C GLU A 580 9.38 9.65 -8.59
N LEU A 581 9.38 8.34 -8.85
CA LEU A 581 8.15 7.67 -9.29
C LEU A 581 7.09 7.82 -8.21
N PRO A 582 5.82 8.04 -8.59
CA PRO A 582 4.73 8.05 -7.64
C PRO A 582 4.72 6.76 -6.82
N ASN A 583 4.45 6.92 -5.54
CA ASN A 583 4.33 5.84 -4.58
C ASN A 583 3.28 6.27 -3.54
N GLU A 584 2.76 5.36 -2.72
CA GLU A 584 1.67 5.68 -1.80
C GLU A 584 2.05 6.78 -0.79
N GLU A 585 3.33 6.86 -0.43
CA GLU A 585 3.83 7.87 0.50
C GLU A 585 3.84 9.27 -0.11
N THR A 586 4.35 9.42 -1.33
CA THR A 586 4.34 10.68 -2.09
C THR A 586 2.93 11.14 -2.40
N ILE A 587 2.02 10.20 -2.73
CA ILE A 587 0.58 10.49 -2.88
C ILE A 587 0.01 11.01 -1.55
N ARG A 588 0.23 10.32 -0.42
CA ARG A 588 -0.24 10.79 0.90
C ARG A 588 0.34 12.16 1.26
N ASN A 589 1.61 12.41 0.94
CA ASN A 589 2.29 13.69 1.18
C ASN A 589 1.73 14.83 0.30
N LEU A 590 1.08 14.52 -0.82
CA LEU A 590 0.30 15.50 -1.60
C LEU A 590 -1.08 15.75 -0.98
N PHE A 591 -1.80 14.68 -0.61
CA PHE A 591 -3.17 14.78 -0.09
C PHE A 591 -3.23 15.42 1.30
N ARG A 592 -2.24 15.17 2.16
CA ARG A 592 -2.17 15.72 3.52
C ARG A 592 -2.25 17.26 3.57
N PRO A 593 -1.34 18.02 2.92
CA PRO A 593 -1.40 19.48 2.96
C PRO A 593 -2.63 20.03 2.21
N PHE A 594 -3.24 19.27 1.30
CA PHE A 594 -4.51 19.65 0.69
C PHE A 594 -5.66 19.57 1.69
N ILE A 595 -5.78 18.45 2.42
CA ILE A 595 -6.78 18.25 3.48
C ILE A 595 -6.61 19.29 4.58
N ASP A 596 -5.38 19.52 5.05
CA ASP A 596 -5.08 20.53 6.07
C ASP A 596 -5.61 21.91 5.65
N LYS A 597 -5.43 22.28 4.38
CA LYS A 597 -5.93 23.56 3.86
C LYS A 597 -7.44 23.63 3.74
N ILE A 598 -8.12 22.52 3.45
CA ILE A 598 -9.59 22.47 3.50
C ILE A 598 -10.07 22.63 4.95
N ASP A 599 -9.42 21.96 5.90
CA ASP A 599 -9.77 22.02 7.31
C ASP A 599 -9.52 23.42 7.91
N GLU A 600 -8.49 24.13 7.48
CA GLU A 600 -8.20 25.53 7.85
C GLU A 600 -9.10 26.56 7.15
N TRP A 601 -9.69 26.22 6.00
CA TRP A 601 -10.45 27.16 5.18
C TRP A 601 -11.81 27.53 5.80
N GLU A 602 -12.15 28.82 5.71
CA GLU A 602 -13.42 29.38 6.14
C GLU A 602 -14.48 29.18 5.06
N LYS A 603 -15.56 28.45 5.38
CA LYS A 603 -16.57 28.01 4.41
C LYS A 603 -17.31 29.13 3.67
N ASP A 604 -17.33 30.35 4.22
CA ASP A 604 -18.01 31.51 3.64
C ASP A 604 -17.14 32.26 2.61
N GLN A 605 -15.86 31.91 2.49
CA GLN A 605 -14.95 32.47 1.48
C GLN A 605 -15.01 31.64 0.19
N PRO A 606 -14.69 32.20 -0.99
CA PRO A 606 -14.56 31.39 -2.21
C PRO A 606 -13.46 30.34 -2.05
N LEU A 607 -13.57 29.24 -2.80
CA LEU A 607 -12.52 28.20 -2.83
C LEU A 607 -11.19 28.83 -3.27
N PRO A 608 -10.08 28.60 -2.52
CA PRO A 608 -8.78 29.11 -2.91
C PRO A 608 -8.30 28.54 -4.25
N ALA A 609 -7.76 29.40 -5.13
CA ALA A 609 -7.17 28.96 -6.42
C ALA A 609 -6.06 27.90 -6.25
N ARG A 610 -5.39 27.86 -5.08
CA ARG A 610 -4.39 26.84 -4.75
C ARG A 610 -4.97 25.42 -4.69
N PHE A 611 -6.30 25.26 -4.50
CA PHE A 611 -6.94 23.95 -4.54
C PHE A 611 -6.89 23.35 -5.95
N GLU A 612 -7.08 24.17 -6.99
CA GLU A 612 -6.93 23.72 -8.40
C GLU A 612 -5.51 23.19 -8.67
N THR A 613 -4.49 23.78 -8.03
CA THR A 613 -3.11 23.28 -8.13
C THR A 613 -2.97 21.88 -7.53
N TYR A 614 -3.60 21.60 -6.39
CA TYR A 614 -3.63 20.26 -5.82
C TYR A 614 -4.39 19.29 -6.73
N GLU A 615 -5.53 19.71 -7.31
CA GLU A 615 -6.29 18.85 -8.23
C GLU A 615 -5.47 18.45 -9.46
N GLN A 616 -4.77 19.39 -10.07
CA GLN A 616 -3.88 19.12 -11.23
C GLN A 616 -2.74 18.15 -10.86
N GLN A 617 -2.16 18.31 -9.67
CA GLN A 617 -1.10 17.40 -9.18
C GLN A 617 -1.64 16.00 -8.87
N ILE A 618 -2.86 15.90 -8.34
CA ILE A 618 -3.54 14.63 -8.07
C ILE A 618 -3.87 13.93 -9.41
N GLU A 619 -4.39 14.66 -10.38
CA GLU A 619 -4.73 14.11 -11.71
C GLU A 619 -3.52 13.57 -12.46
N ALA A 620 -2.32 14.11 -12.20
CA ALA A 620 -1.07 13.59 -12.77
C ALA A 620 -0.73 12.15 -12.31
N PHE A 621 -1.29 11.67 -11.20
CA PHE A 621 -1.06 10.31 -10.71
C PHE A 621 -2.01 9.26 -11.33
N GLY A 622 -3.14 9.66 -11.92
CA GLY A 622 -4.11 8.76 -12.54
C GLY A 622 -4.56 7.61 -11.62
N ASP A 623 -4.59 6.38 -12.16
CA ASP A 623 -5.11 5.16 -11.49
C ASP A 623 -4.21 4.60 -10.36
N GLU A 624 -3.16 5.33 -9.96
CA GLU A 624 -2.26 4.90 -8.88
C GLU A 624 -2.77 5.33 -7.49
N ILE A 625 -3.81 6.16 -7.43
CA ILE A 625 -4.35 6.69 -6.18
C ILE A 625 -5.26 5.66 -5.49
N ASP A 626 -4.89 5.27 -4.26
CA ASP A 626 -5.82 4.50 -3.43
C ASP A 626 -7.07 5.33 -3.09
N PRO A 627 -8.29 4.77 -3.23
CA PRO A 627 -9.54 5.51 -3.02
C PRO A 627 -9.69 6.16 -1.66
N SER A 628 -9.03 5.62 -0.63
CA SER A 628 -9.07 6.20 0.72
C SER A 628 -8.61 7.65 0.75
N ASN A 629 -7.69 8.05 -0.13
CA ASN A 629 -7.25 9.45 -0.22
C ASN A 629 -8.39 10.37 -0.69
N TYR A 630 -9.14 9.96 -1.71
CA TYR A 630 -10.32 10.71 -2.16
C TYR A 630 -11.41 10.77 -1.10
N TYR A 631 -11.67 9.67 -0.40
CA TYR A 631 -12.65 9.65 0.68
C TYR A 631 -12.28 10.60 1.82
N ARG A 632 -10.99 10.80 2.10
CA ARG A 632 -10.54 11.75 3.12
C ARG A 632 -10.72 13.20 2.71
N VAL A 633 -10.48 13.54 1.44
CA VAL A 633 -10.81 14.87 0.89
C VAL A 633 -12.32 15.10 0.93
N ALA A 634 -13.11 14.10 0.55
CA ALA A 634 -14.57 14.17 0.61
C ALA A 634 -15.08 14.41 2.03
N GLU A 635 -14.53 13.70 3.02
CA GLU A 635 -14.86 13.89 4.43
C GLU A 635 -14.49 15.29 4.95
N ALA A 636 -13.37 15.86 4.50
CA ALA A 636 -12.96 17.22 4.85
C ALA A 636 -13.98 18.26 4.32
N PHE A 637 -14.35 18.17 3.03
CA PHE A 637 -15.39 19.04 2.45
C PHE A 637 -16.76 18.83 3.08
N LEU A 638 -17.13 17.58 3.40
CA LEU A 638 -18.39 17.27 4.06
C LEU A 638 -18.48 17.96 5.43
N SER A 639 -17.38 18.01 6.18
CA SER A 639 -17.32 18.72 7.48
C SER A 639 -17.50 20.24 7.35
N LYS A 640 -17.27 20.78 6.15
CA LYS A 640 -17.46 22.20 5.80
C LYS A 640 -18.83 22.47 5.15
N GLU A 641 -19.72 21.49 5.14
CA GLU A 641 -21.03 21.53 4.47
C GLU A 641 -20.91 21.81 2.96
N GLN A 642 -19.74 21.55 2.36
CA GLN A 642 -19.50 21.67 0.93
C GLN A 642 -19.87 20.36 0.23
N TYR A 643 -21.18 20.13 0.12
CA TYR A 643 -21.72 18.85 -0.32
C TYR A 643 -21.40 18.51 -1.78
N GLU A 644 -21.28 19.49 -2.67
CA GLU A 644 -20.96 19.25 -4.09
C GLU A 644 -19.53 18.72 -4.25
N GLN A 645 -18.57 19.35 -3.57
CA GLN A 645 -17.18 18.91 -3.54
C GLN A 645 -17.05 17.56 -2.84
N ALA A 646 -17.73 17.37 -1.70
CA ALA A 646 -17.75 16.09 -1.00
C ALA A 646 -18.27 14.95 -1.91
N ALA A 647 -19.39 15.17 -2.60
CA ALA A 647 -19.96 14.21 -3.54
C ALA A 647 -19.00 13.91 -4.71
N ARG A 648 -18.37 14.93 -5.29
CA ARG A 648 -17.37 14.78 -6.36
C ARG A 648 -16.22 13.85 -5.94
N TYR A 649 -15.68 14.04 -4.73
CA TYR A 649 -14.55 13.23 -4.25
C TYR A 649 -14.96 11.82 -3.80
N TYR A 650 -16.14 11.64 -3.18
CA TYR A 650 -16.64 10.28 -2.92
C TYR A 650 -16.85 9.50 -4.20
N LYS A 651 -17.42 10.15 -5.23
CA LYS A 651 -17.62 9.56 -6.55
C LYS A 651 -16.29 9.16 -7.19
N LYS A 652 -15.29 10.06 -7.22
CA LYS A 652 -13.93 9.74 -7.70
C LYS A 652 -13.38 8.46 -7.06
N GLY A 653 -13.50 8.31 -5.74
CA GLY A 653 -13.03 7.09 -5.05
C GLY A 653 -13.83 5.83 -5.38
N LEU A 654 -15.16 5.93 -5.53
CA LEU A 654 -16.05 4.81 -5.86
C LEU A 654 -16.01 4.39 -7.34
N GLU A 655 -15.34 5.16 -8.19
CA GLU A 655 -15.12 4.85 -9.61
C GLU A 655 -13.77 4.14 -9.85
N VAL A 656 -12.86 4.11 -8.87
CA VAL A 656 -11.55 3.45 -9.02
C VAL A 656 -11.68 1.92 -9.11
N TYR A 657 -12.66 1.35 -8.41
CA TYR A 657 -12.93 -0.10 -8.42
C TYR A 657 -14.40 -0.33 -8.78
N ASP A 658 -14.71 -1.39 -9.54
CA ASP A 658 -16.13 -1.67 -9.88
C ASP A 658 -16.94 -2.14 -8.66
N GLU A 659 -16.27 -2.62 -7.61
CA GLU A 659 -16.89 -2.91 -6.33
C GLU A 659 -17.25 -1.63 -5.58
N VAL A 660 -18.54 -1.44 -5.32
CA VAL A 660 -19.04 -0.37 -4.48
C VAL A 660 -18.69 -0.65 -3.02
N SER A 661 -18.05 0.31 -2.35
CA SER A 661 -17.96 0.31 -0.89
C SER A 661 -19.26 0.86 -0.31
N PRO A 662 -20.11 0.06 0.36
CA PRO A 662 -21.43 0.55 0.80
C PRO A 662 -21.35 1.66 1.83
N SER A 663 -20.33 1.63 2.70
CA SER A 663 -20.13 2.67 3.70
C SER A 663 -19.79 4.02 3.06
N MET A 664 -18.99 4.04 2.00
CA MET A 664 -18.64 5.25 1.26
C MET A 664 -19.77 5.69 0.33
N ASN A 665 -20.49 4.75 -0.30
CA ASN A 665 -21.68 5.05 -1.10
C ASN A 665 -22.76 5.76 -0.26
N ARG A 666 -23.05 5.29 0.96
CA ARG A 666 -23.96 5.99 1.88
C ARG A 666 -23.56 7.44 2.13
N LYS A 667 -22.25 7.73 2.24
CA LYS A 667 -21.77 9.11 2.41
C LYS A 667 -21.93 9.95 1.14
N LEU A 668 -21.71 9.36 -0.04
CA LEU A 668 -21.99 10.00 -1.33
C LEU A 668 -23.48 10.36 -1.46
N VAL A 669 -24.35 9.37 -1.25
CA VAL A 669 -25.81 9.55 -1.26
C VAL A 669 -26.23 10.62 -0.27
N MET A 670 -25.71 10.60 0.95
CA MET A 670 -26.02 11.62 1.96
C MET A 670 -25.60 13.03 1.51
N ALA A 671 -24.49 13.18 0.80
CA ALA A 671 -24.10 14.47 0.21
C ALA A 671 -25.10 14.92 -0.87
N TYR A 672 -25.53 14.02 -1.77
CA TYR A 672 -26.58 14.33 -2.74
C TYR A 672 -27.92 14.66 -2.10
N LEU A 673 -28.32 13.98 -1.03
CA LEU A 673 -29.55 14.28 -0.31
C LEU A 673 -29.51 15.66 0.35
N ASN A 674 -28.37 16.06 0.92
CA ASN A 674 -28.23 17.40 1.48
C ASN A 674 -28.36 18.48 0.40
N LEU A 675 -27.75 18.28 -0.79
CA LEU A 675 -27.92 19.17 -1.93
C LEU A 675 -29.37 19.22 -2.41
N LEU A 676 -30.02 18.05 -2.52
CA LEU A 676 -31.44 17.94 -2.86
C LEU A 676 -32.31 18.75 -1.89
N ILE A 677 -32.09 18.63 -0.57
CA ILE A 677 -32.84 19.37 0.44
C ILE A 677 -32.64 20.87 0.28
N ILE A 678 -31.40 21.33 0.12
CA ILE A 678 -31.08 22.76 -0.05
C ILE A 678 -31.84 23.33 -1.23
N GLU A 679 -31.77 22.67 -2.39
CA GLU A 679 -32.41 23.17 -3.60
C GLU A 679 -33.94 23.05 -3.57
N TYR A 680 -34.45 22.01 -2.90
CA TYR A 680 -35.88 21.87 -2.69
C TYR A 680 -36.42 23.04 -1.84
N VAL A 681 -35.71 23.43 -0.78
CA VAL A 681 -36.07 24.58 0.05
C VAL A 681 -35.95 25.90 -0.72
N ASN A 682 -34.97 26.02 -1.62
CA ASN A 682 -34.80 27.17 -2.51
C ASN A 682 -35.87 27.22 -3.63
N ASN A 683 -36.68 26.18 -3.79
CA ASN A 683 -37.62 25.99 -4.90
C ASN A 683 -36.95 25.94 -6.28
N ASP A 684 -35.70 25.47 -6.36
CA ASP A 684 -35.03 25.17 -7.64
C ASP A 684 -35.35 23.73 -8.06
N GLN A 685 -36.39 23.62 -8.89
CA GLN A 685 -36.90 22.34 -9.39
C GLN A 685 -35.87 21.61 -10.29
N GLU A 686 -35.07 22.33 -11.07
CA GLU A 686 -34.09 21.71 -11.98
C GLU A 686 -32.95 21.08 -11.17
N SER A 687 -32.39 21.82 -10.22
CA SER A 687 -31.31 21.33 -9.37
C SER A 687 -31.79 20.24 -8.40
N THR A 688 -33.01 20.34 -7.88
CA THR A 688 -33.61 19.28 -7.05
C THR A 688 -33.74 17.98 -7.86
N LEU A 689 -34.21 18.06 -9.10
CA LEU A 689 -34.32 16.90 -9.99
C LEU A 689 -32.94 16.31 -10.34
N LYS A 690 -31.92 17.16 -10.56
CA LYS A 690 -30.53 16.74 -10.79
C LYS A 690 -30.03 15.89 -9.61
N TYR A 691 -30.14 16.39 -8.38
CA TYR A 691 -29.60 15.70 -7.21
C TYR A 691 -30.42 14.46 -6.82
N TYR A 692 -31.73 14.47 -7.04
CA TYR A 692 -32.56 13.26 -6.93
C TYR A 692 -32.08 12.16 -7.87
N ARG A 693 -31.89 12.48 -9.16
CA ARG A 693 -31.41 11.50 -10.14
C ARG A 693 -30.04 10.95 -9.78
N LEU A 694 -29.12 11.81 -9.33
CA LEU A 694 -27.78 11.38 -8.89
C LEU A 694 -27.85 10.44 -7.69
N ALA A 695 -28.66 10.75 -6.67
CA ALA A 695 -28.87 9.85 -5.54
C ALA A 695 -29.52 8.53 -5.96
N ASN A 696 -30.52 8.57 -6.85
CA ASN A 696 -31.22 7.38 -7.32
C ASN A 696 -30.33 6.43 -8.13
N VAL A 697 -29.44 6.97 -8.98
CA VAL A 697 -28.45 6.16 -9.69
C VAL A 697 -27.58 5.38 -8.71
N GLU A 698 -27.14 6.01 -7.62
CA GLU A 698 -26.32 5.34 -6.61
C GLU A 698 -27.12 4.30 -5.83
N PHE A 699 -28.38 4.57 -5.44
CA PHE A 699 -29.24 3.57 -4.81
C PHE A 699 -29.42 2.34 -5.70
N GLU A 700 -29.76 2.54 -6.97
CA GLU A 700 -29.94 1.45 -7.93
C GLU A 700 -28.65 0.65 -8.12
N ARG A 701 -27.49 1.33 -8.19
CA ARG A 701 -26.18 0.69 -8.41
C ARG A 701 -25.85 -0.38 -7.36
N TYR A 702 -26.20 -0.18 -6.08
CA TYR A 702 -25.87 -1.17 -5.02
C TYR A 702 -27.08 -1.91 -4.44
N MET A 703 -28.27 -1.32 -4.36
CA MET A 703 -29.45 -1.99 -3.78
C MET A 703 -30.06 -3.03 -4.72
N SER A 704 -29.85 -2.91 -6.05
CA SER A 704 -30.32 -3.90 -7.03
C SER A 704 -29.39 -5.12 -7.16
N ASP A 705 -28.15 -5.01 -6.67
CA ASP A 705 -27.15 -6.06 -6.76
C ASP A 705 -27.19 -6.96 -5.52
N ARG A 706 -27.61 -8.22 -5.73
CA ARG A 706 -27.75 -9.23 -4.68
C ARG A 706 -26.48 -9.48 -3.87
N ARG A 707 -25.30 -9.17 -4.41
CA ARG A 707 -24.03 -9.32 -3.68
C ARG A 707 -23.99 -8.42 -2.43
N TYR A 708 -24.68 -7.29 -2.43
CA TYR A 708 -24.69 -6.32 -1.32
C TYR A 708 -25.85 -6.50 -0.34
N GLU A 709 -26.76 -7.46 -0.57
CA GLU A 709 -28.00 -7.61 0.19
C GLU A 709 -27.77 -7.72 1.71
N LYS A 710 -26.73 -8.45 2.12
CA LYS A 710 -26.36 -8.63 3.54
C LYS A 710 -25.75 -7.38 4.18
N GLN A 711 -25.29 -6.42 3.38
CA GLN A 711 -24.64 -5.20 3.84
C GLN A 711 -25.61 -4.03 3.92
N MET A 712 -26.84 -4.17 3.39
CA MET A 712 -27.90 -3.17 3.51
C MET A 712 -28.40 -3.05 4.95
N THR A 713 -28.69 -1.82 5.34
CA THR A 713 -29.13 -1.42 6.68
C THR A 713 -30.39 -0.57 6.57
N TYR A 714 -31.06 -0.31 7.69
CA TYR A 714 -32.20 0.60 7.72
C TYR A 714 -31.89 2.01 7.17
N GLN A 715 -30.62 2.46 7.23
CA GLN A 715 -30.23 3.78 6.75
C GLN A 715 -30.38 3.90 5.23
N ASP A 716 -30.09 2.82 4.51
CA ASP A 716 -30.18 2.75 3.05
C ASP A 716 -31.62 3.00 2.59
N TYR A 717 -32.55 2.20 3.12
CA TYR A 717 -33.98 2.33 2.83
C TYR A 717 -34.53 3.68 3.29
N ASN A 718 -34.18 4.16 4.48
CA ASN A 718 -34.66 5.47 4.95
C ASN A 718 -34.15 6.63 4.08
N MET A 719 -32.92 6.57 3.58
CA MET A 719 -32.36 7.59 2.68
C MET A 719 -33.06 7.57 1.31
N ARG A 720 -33.33 6.39 0.74
CA ARG A 720 -34.06 6.26 -0.53
C ARG A 720 -35.51 6.72 -0.39
N ALA A 721 -36.18 6.32 0.68
CA ALA A 721 -37.53 6.77 1.01
C ALA A 721 -37.63 8.30 1.11
N PHE A 722 -36.64 8.91 1.76
CA PHE A 722 -36.60 10.37 1.91
C PHE A 722 -36.42 11.10 0.58
N ALA A 723 -35.57 10.56 -0.31
CA ALA A 723 -35.40 11.10 -1.66
C ALA A 723 -36.71 11.02 -2.47
N ASP A 724 -37.34 9.84 -2.47
CA ASP A 724 -38.58 9.56 -3.20
C ASP A 724 -39.77 10.38 -2.68
N ASP A 725 -39.87 10.60 -1.37
CA ASP A 725 -40.92 11.43 -0.75
C ASP A 725 -40.80 12.91 -1.17
N LEU A 726 -39.58 13.47 -1.14
CA LEU A 726 -39.35 14.85 -1.60
C LEU A 726 -39.63 15.00 -3.10
N TYR A 727 -39.13 14.07 -3.91
CA TYR A 727 -39.38 14.05 -5.36
C TYR A 727 -40.86 13.91 -5.68
N GLY A 728 -41.53 12.95 -5.05
CA GLY A 728 -42.96 12.68 -5.23
C GLY A 728 -43.82 13.88 -4.86
N ASN A 729 -43.51 14.56 -3.75
CA ASN A 729 -44.23 15.77 -3.37
C ASN A 729 -44.01 16.94 -4.34
N MET A 730 -42.78 17.09 -4.86
CA MET A 730 -42.41 18.15 -5.81
C MET A 730 -43.14 17.99 -7.14
N LEU A 731 -43.12 16.78 -7.73
CA LEU A 731 -43.69 16.51 -9.05
C LEU A 731 -45.13 16.00 -9.02
N LYS A 732 -45.70 15.78 -7.83
CA LYS A 732 -47.00 15.11 -7.65
C LYS A 732 -47.00 13.71 -8.27
N ASP A 733 -45.94 12.96 -7.98
CA ASP A 733 -45.74 11.57 -8.41
C ASP A 733 -46.16 10.63 -7.27
N ASP A 734 -47.37 10.09 -7.39
CA ASP A 734 -47.96 9.17 -6.40
C ASP A 734 -47.19 7.83 -6.31
N GLU A 735 -46.55 7.38 -7.40
CA GLU A 735 -45.77 6.15 -7.39
C GLU A 735 -44.50 6.31 -6.58
N ALA A 736 -43.82 7.46 -6.71
CA ALA A 736 -42.66 7.79 -5.88
C ALA A 736 -43.03 7.86 -4.40
N GLN A 737 -44.17 8.48 -4.07
CA GLN A 737 -44.64 8.52 -2.67
C GLN A 737 -45.00 7.13 -2.14
N ALA A 738 -45.57 6.25 -2.98
CA ALA A 738 -45.85 4.87 -2.59
C ALA A 738 -44.55 4.08 -2.30
N ARG A 739 -43.53 4.21 -3.16
CA ARG A 739 -42.21 3.61 -2.92
C ARG A 739 -41.57 4.12 -1.63
N ALA A 740 -41.67 5.43 -1.37
CA ALA A 740 -41.17 6.01 -0.14
C ALA A 740 -41.79 5.39 1.12
N LEU A 741 -43.12 5.17 1.12
CA LEU A 741 -43.79 4.51 2.25
C LEU A 741 -43.33 3.06 2.44
N GLU A 742 -43.14 2.32 1.36
CA GLU A 742 -42.61 0.95 1.40
C GLU A 742 -41.22 0.91 2.04
N ASP A 743 -40.33 1.78 1.58
CA ASP A 743 -38.96 1.84 2.09
C ASP A 743 -38.86 2.35 3.53
N TYR A 744 -39.66 3.36 3.94
CA TYR A 744 -39.70 3.74 5.35
C TYR A 744 -40.17 2.59 6.23
N THR A 745 -41.17 1.83 5.77
CA THR A 745 -41.67 0.65 6.49
C THR A 745 -40.57 -0.41 6.61
N ARG A 746 -39.86 -0.68 5.52
CA ARG A 746 -38.73 -1.60 5.51
C ARG A 746 -37.60 -1.15 6.42
N ALA A 747 -37.29 0.15 6.45
CA ALA A 747 -36.30 0.72 7.34
C ALA A 747 -36.68 0.50 8.81
N ILE A 748 -37.95 0.76 9.17
CA ILE A 748 -38.47 0.57 10.53
C ILE A 748 -38.38 -0.91 10.96
N GLU A 749 -38.70 -1.85 10.06
CA GLU A 749 -38.56 -3.29 10.31
C GLU A 749 -37.10 -3.68 10.60
N LEU A 750 -36.16 -3.19 9.78
CA LEU A 750 -34.73 -3.50 9.90
C LEU A 750 -34.06 -2.85 11.10
N ALA A 751 -34.53 -1.69 11.56
CA ALA A 751 -33.96 -0.95 12.68
C ALA A 751 -34.16 -1.65 14.04
N GLY A 752 -35.08 -2.61 14.14
CA GLY A 752 -35.38 -3.30 15.38
C GLY A 752 -35.90 -2.34 16.46
N GLN A 753 -35.32 -2.36 17.67
CA GLN A 753 -35.73 -1.46 18.78
C GLN A 753 -34.88 -0.18 18.91
N LYS A 754 -33.97 0.12 17.96
CA LYS A 754 -33.08 1.28 18.06
C LYS A 754 -33.41 2.31 16.97
N ASN A 755 -33.41 3.60 17.34
CA ASN A 755 -33.44 4.74 16.41
C ASN A 755 -34.64 4.84 15.44
N ARG A 756 -35.76 4.16 15.71
CA ARG A 756 -36.96 4.19 14.83
C ARG A 756 -37.69 5.53 14.78
N HIS A 757 -37.60 6.32 15.85
CA HIS A 757 -38.33 7.58 15.97
C HIS A 757 -38.12 8.53 14.78
N GLY A 758 -36.92 8.56 14.18
CA GLY A 758 -36.62 9.40 13.01
C GLY A 758 -37.33 8.92 11.74
N MET A 759 -37.43 7.60 11.57
CA MET A 759 -38.14 6.99 10.43
C MET A 759 -39.65 7.16 10.57
N TYR A 760 -40.20 7.00 11.77
CA TYR A 760 -41.61 7.31 12.03
C TYR A 760 -41.94 8.78 11.74
N TRP A 761 -41.09 9.71 12.18
CA TRP A 761 -41.24 11.12 11.82
C TRP A 761 -41.26 11.35 10.31
N ASN A 762 -40.30 10.78 9.59
CA ASN A 762 -40.20 10.93 8.14
C ASN A 762 -41.43 10.35 7.43
N ARG A 763 -41.85 9.13 7.81
CA ARG A 763 -43.04 8.47 7.24
C ARG A 763 -44.34 9.20 7.57
N SER A 764 -44.47 9.78 8.77
CA SER A 764 -45.61 10.64 9.13
C SER A 764 -45.70 11.87 8.22
N THR A 765 -44.55 12.44 7.85
CA THR A 765 -44.48 13.59 6.95
C THR A 765 -44.93 13.21 5.53
N CYS A 766 -44.52 12.04 5.05
CA CYS A 766 -45.01 11.47 3.80
C CYS A 766 -46.54 11.25 3.84
N TYR A 767 -47.08 10.66 4.91
CA TYR A 767 -48.52 10.47 5.07
C TYR A 767 -49.31 11.79 5.05
N MET A 768 -48.81 12.84 5.71
CA MET A 768 -49.45 14.16 5.64
C MET A 768 -49.48 14.71 4.21
N ARG A 769 -48.41 14.54 3.43
CA ARG A 769 -48.35 14.97 2.02
C ARG A 769 -49.29 14.18 1.10
N MET A 770 -49.65 12.96 1.51
CA MET A 770 -50.60 12.08 0.83
C MET A 770 -52.03 12.20 1.36
N ASP A 771 -52.34 13.19 2.20
CA ASP A 771 -53.66 13.39 2.81
C ASP A 771 -54.15 12.18 3.65
N LYS A 772 -53.24 11.55 4.40
CA LYS A 772 -53.51 10.41 5.30
C LYS A 772 -53.22 10.78 6.77
N PRO A 773 -53.97 11.73 7.37
CA PRO A 773 -53.67 12.27 8.69
C PRO A 773 -53.81 11.25 9.83
N ASN A 774 -54.63 10.21 9.66
CA ASN A 774 -54.77 9.12 10.63
C ASN A 774 -53.49 8.30 10.76
N LEU A 775 -52.85 7.93 9.65
CA LEU A 775 -51.60 7.17 9.67
C LEU A 775 -50.42 8.05 10.14
N ALA A 776 -50.44 9.34 9.77
CA ALA A 776 -49.44 10.29 10.24
C ALA A 776 -49.45 10.45 11.77
N LEU A 777 -50.64 10.51 12.39
CA LEU A 777 -50.74 10.65 13.84
C LEU A 777 -50.22 9.42 14.58
N GLU A 778 -50.49 8.21 14.07
CA GLU A 778 -50.01 6.96 14.66
C GLU A 778 -48.48 6.93 14.69
N ASP A 779 -47.84 7.32 13.58
CA ASP A 779 -46.38 7.40 13.49
C ASP A 779 -45.80 8.50 14.41
N LEU A 780 -46.48 9.64 14.57
CA LEU A 780 -46.03 10.68 15.51
C LEU A 780 -46.13 10.23 16.97
N ILE A 781 -47.17 9.48 17.33
CA ILE A 781 -47.29 8.85 18.66
C ILE A 781 -46.15 7.84 18.85
N GLU A 782 -45.89 6.98 17.87
CA GLU A 782 -44.79 6.00 17.93
C GLU A 782 -43.41 6.69 18.04
N ALA A 783 -43.17 7.77 17.30
CA ALA A 783 -41.93 8.55 17.40
C ALA A 783 -41.72 9.15 18.79
N GLU A 784 -42.80 9.67 19.39
CA GLU A 784 -42.78 10.22 20.74
C GLU A 784 -42.53 9.15 21.80
N LEU A 785 -43.20 8.01 21.70
CA LEU A 785 -43.02 6.90 22.65
C LEU A 785 -41.62 6.26 22.60
N GLU A 786 -40.89 6.41 21.49
CA GLU A 786 -39.54 5.88 21.34
C GLU A 786 -38.44 6.83 21.86
N ASN A 787 -38.62 8.16 21.81
CA ASN A 787 -37.53 9.11 22.10
C ASN A 787 -37.94 10.35 22.92
N ASN A 788 -39.22 10.47 23.33
CA ASN A 788 -39.75 11.47 24.26
C ASN A 788 -39.21 12.90 23.99
N GLN A 789 -39.51 13.44 22.80
CA GLN A 789 -39.07 14.76 22.38
C GLN A 789 -40.26 15.63 22.02
N SER A 790 -40.40 16.79 22.67
CA SER A 790 -41.53 17.71 22.50
C SER A 790 -41.81 18.13 21.04
N LYS A 791 -40.84 18.00 20.13
CA LYS A 791 -41.06 18.25 18.69
C LYS A 791 -42.12 17.32 18.07
N TYR A 792 -42.18 16.05 18.51
CA TYR A 792 -43.16 15.08 18.01
C TYR A 792 -44.56 15.42 18.52
N VAL A 793 -44.66 15.72 19.82
CA VAL A 793 -45.89 16.20 20.45
C VAL A 793 -46.37 17.47 19.76
N ASN A 794 -45.50 18.46 19.57
CA ASN A 794 -45.87 19.72 18.91
C ASN A 794 -46.41 19.50 17.50
N LYS A 795 -45.75 18.64 16.70
CA LYS A 795 -46.23 18.32 15.34
C LYS A 795 -47.57 17.59 15.36
N LEU A 796 -47.76 16.68 16.31
CA LEU A 796 -49.04 16.00 16.51
C LEU A 796 -50.15 16.98 16.90
N MET A 797 -49.86 17.93 17.80
CA MET A 797 -50.82 18.96 18.20
C MET A 797 -51.22 19.86 17.02
N GLU A 798 -50.26 20.23 16.15
CA GLU A 798 -50.56 20.95 14.90
C GLU A 798 -51.53 20.16 14.01
N LEU A 799 -51.23 18.87 13.79
CA LEU A 799 -52.07 17.98 12.97
C LEU A 799 -53.49 17.85 13.54
N LEU A 800 -53.62 17.66 14.85
CA LEU A 800 -54.92 17.50 15.53
C LEU A 800 -55.73 18.80 15.56
N LYS A 801 -55.06 19.96 15.59
CA LYS A 801 -55.74 21.25 15.47
C LYS A 801 -56.38 21.44 14.10
N GLU A 802 -55.74 20.96 13.05
CA GLU A 802 -56.27 20.98 11.68
C GLU A 802 -57.29 19.86 11.44
N ASN A 803 -57.24 18.77 12.21
CA ASN A 803 -58.06 17.57 12.07
C ASN A 803 -58.74 17.18 13.38
N SER A 804 -59.58 18.06 13.92
CA SER A 804 -60.17 17.91 15.26
C SER A 804 -60.99 16.62 15.47
N TYR A 805 -61.51 16.03 14.40
CA TYR A 805 -62.22 14.75 14.42
C TYR A 805 -61.33 13.55 14.80
N LEU A 806 -60.00 13.69 14.72
CA LEU A 806 -59.03 12.65 15.07
C LEU A 806 -58.62 12.67 16.55
N ILE A 807 -59.05 13.67 17.34
CA ILE A 807 -58.61 13.83 18.74
C ILE A 807 -58.96 12.60 19.59
N ALA A 808 -60.18 12.08 19.48
CA ALA A 808 -60.60 10.87 20.21
C ALA A 808 -59.77 9.65 19.79
N TYR A 809 -59.57 9.48 18.49
CA TYR A 809 -58.78 8.38 17.94
C TYR A 809 -57.31 8.43 18.39
N ALA A 810 -56.70 9.62 18.42
CA ALA A 810 -55.35 9.81 18.93
C ALA A 810 -55.21 9.42 20.41
N MET A 811 -56.20 9.74 21.23
CA MET A 811 -56.27 9.32 22.63
C MET A 811 -56.38 7.79 22.75
N ASP A 812 -57.23 7.16 21.95
CA ASP A 812 -57.40 5.69 21.96
C ASP A 812 -56.10 4.98 21.56
N VAL A 813 -55.45 5.43 20.49
CA VAL A 813 -54.14 4.91 20.04
C VAL A 813 -53.11 5.06 21.16
N TYR A 814 -53.02 6.23 21.81
CA TYR A 814 -52.10 6.42 22.93
C TYR A 814 -52.40 5.48 24.11
N ARG A 815 -53.67 5.38 24.55
CA ARG A 815 -54.09 4.49 25.65
C ARG A 815 -53.79 3.03 25.37
N GLU A 816 -53.91 2.56 24.12
CA GLU A 816 -53.53 1.21 23.74
C GLU A 816 -52.04 0.94 23.95
N LYS A 817 -51.17 1.90 23.63
CA LYS A 817 -49.71 1.80 23.83
C LYS A 817 -49.34 1.95 25.31
N GLU A 818 -50.04 2.82 26.02
CA GLU A 818 -49.90 3.03 27.45
C GLU A 818 -50.20 1.75 28.24
N ALA A 819 -51.27 1.03 27.88
CA ALA A 819 -51.63 -0.26 28.46
C ALA A 819 -50.53 -1.33 28.26
N LYS A 820 -49.68 -1.16 27.25
CA LYS A 820 -48.49 -1.99 26.97
C LYS A 820 -47.22 -1.47 27.67
N GLY A 821 -47.34 -0.50 28.56
CA GLY A 821 -46.25 0.05 29.37
C GLY A 821 -45.41 1.14 28.68
N ARG A 822 -45.83 1.69 27.54
CA ARG A 822 -45.13 2.77 26.83
C ARG A 822 -45.83 4.09 27.11
N GLN A 823 -45.20 4.97 27.89
CA GLN A 823 -45.81 6.22 28.38
C GLN A 823 -45.02 7.46 27.94
N SER A 824 -45.73 8.55 27.65
CA SER A 824 -45.17 9.90 27.54
C SER A 824 -46.05 10.88 28.33
N PRO A 825 -45.58 11.39 29.49
CA PRO A 825 -46.37 12.30 30.32
C PRO A 825 -46.74 13.60 29.62
N GLU A 826 -45.86 14.12 28.75
CA GLU A 826 -46.13 15.33 27.98
C GLU A 826 -47.26 15.07 26.96
N LEU A 827 -47.18 13.96 26.24
CA LEU A 827 -48.20 13.57 25.26
C LEU A 827 -49.55 13.32 25.92
N GLU A 828 -49.59 12.58 27.03
CA GLU A 828 -50.82 12.30 27.76
C GLU A 828 -51.50 13.59 28.22
N GLN A 829 -50.74 14.51 28.84
CA GLN A 829 -51.29 15.77 29.31
C GLN A 829 -51.88 16.58 28.16
N ARG A 830 -51.15 16.71 27.06
CA ARG A 830 -51.56 17.52 25.89
C ARG A 830 -52.78 16.93 25.18
N LEU A 831 -52.86 15.61 25.06
CA LEU A 831 -54.04 14.93 24.50
C LEU A 831 -55.26 15.08 25.43
N LEU A 832 -55.09 14.98 26.76
CA LEU A 832 -56.19 15.17 27.72
C LEU A 832 -56.75 16.58 27.66
N GLU A 833 -55.88 17.60 27.59
CA GLU A 833 -56.27 19.00 27.41
C GLU A 833 -57.12 19.16 26.12
N LEU A 834 -56.69 18.59 24.99
CA LEU A 834 -57.44 18.64 23.73
C LEU A 834 -58.79 17.90 23.78
N VAL A 835 -58.89 16.76 24.49
CA VAL A 835 -60.15 16.03 24.65
C VAL A 835 -61.14 16.84 25.49
N ILE A 836 -60.69 17.46 26.59
CA ILE A 836 -61.53 18.30 27.45
C ILE A 836 -62.07 19.51 26.69
N ASP A 837 -61.23 20.13 25.86
CA ASP A 837 -61.58 21.32 25.09
C ASP A 837 -62.43 20.99 23.83
N ASN A 838 -62.64 19.71 23.49
CA ASN A 838 -63.43 19.28 22.34
C ASN A 838 -64.70 18.49 22.77
N PRO A 839 -65.90 19.10 22.71
CA PRO A 839 -67.15 18.48 23.15
C PRO A 839 -67.52 17.17 22.44
N GLU A 840 -67.14 17.01 21.17
CA GLU A 840 -67.43 15.80 20.38
C GLU A 840 -66.48 14.65 20.74
N ALA A 841 -65.22 14.96 21.05
CA ALA A 841 -64.27 13.98 21.55
C ALA A 841 -64.60 13.56 22.99
N ALA A 842 -64.96 14.53 23.85
CA ALA A 842 -65.35 14.30 25.24
C ALA A 842 -66.60 13.40 25.39
N ALA A 843 -67.53 13.41 24.42
CA ALA A 843 -68.73 12.58 24.45
C ALA A 843 -68.46 11.07 24.38
N GLY A 844 -67.27 10.65 23.94
CA GLY A 844 -66.83 9.25 23.88
C GLY A 844 -66.06 8.77 25.12
N PHE A 845 -65.69 9.65 26.05
CA PHE A 845 -64.90 9.32 27.24
C PHE A 845 -65.70 9.63 28.51
N GLU A 846 -65.87 8.64 29.40
CA GLU A 846 -66.30 8.93 30.78
C GLU A 846 -65.16 9.69 31.48
N ILE A 847 -65.17 11.02 31.39
CA ILE A 847 -64.26 11.86 32.14
C ILE A 847 -64.70 11.79 33.62
N GLU A 848 -64.00 11.01 34.44
CA GLU A 848 -64.08 11.13 35.91
C GLU A 848 -63.52 12.50 36.33
N VAL A 849 -64.42 13.47 36.44
CA VAL A 849 -64.16 14.78 37.05
C VAL A 849 -64.04 14.61 38.57
N ASP A 850 -62.93 14.07 39.08
CA ASP A 850 -62.40 14.44 40.40
C ASP A 850 -61.07 13.73 40.75
N LYS A 851 -59.92 14.32 40.39
CA LYS A 851 -58.72 14.29 41.26
C LYS A 851 -57.99 15.62 41.21
N PRO A 852 -57.60 16.20 42.37
CA PRO A 852 -57.09 17.55 42.45
C PRO A 852 -55.66 17.66 41.90
N VAL A 853 -55.42 18.76 41.20
CA VAL A 853 -54.10 19.29 40.81
C VAL A 853 -53.13 19.26 42.01
N PRO A 854 -51.90 18.70 41.89
CA PRO A 854 -50.89 18.88 42.90
C PRO A 854 -50.41 20.33 42.87
N ARG A 855 -50.61 21.04 43.98
CA ARG A 855 -50.09 22.40 44.20
C ARG A 855 -48.58 22.43 43.97
N ARG A 856 -48.12 23.41 43.17
CA ARG A 856 -46.73 23.90 43.13
C ARG A 856 -46.17 24.02 44.55
N ARG A 857 -45.10 23.28 44.85
CA ARG A 857 -44.19 23.64 45.95
C ARG A 857 -43.24 24.72 45.44
N ASN A 858 -43.43 25.94 45.96
CA ASN A 858 -42.38 26.95 45.95
C ASN A 858 -41.23 26.44 46.83
N SER A 859 -40.03 26.32 46.25
CA SER A 859 -38.78 26.37 47.02
C SER A 859 -37.82 27.33 46.32
N SER A 860 -38.05 28.61 46.56
CA SER A 860 -36.99 29.61 46.53
C SER A 860 -36.27 29.57 47.87
N SER A 861 -35.02 29.10 47.89
CA SER A 861 -34.05 29.55 48.91
C SER A 861 -32.64 29.48 48.33
N ALA A 862 -32.04 30.66 48.28
CA ALA A 862 -30.72 30.97 47.81
C ALA A 862 -29.62 30.07 48.40
N SER A 863 -28.70 29.61 47.54
CA SER A 863 -27.37 29.19 47.93
C SER A 863 -26.42 30.40 47.81
N ASN A 864 -26.03 30.94 48.96
CA ASN A 864 -24.83 31.77 49.03
C ASN A 864 -24.21 31.56 50.42
N LYS A 865 -23.12 30.78 50.48
CA LYS A 865 -21.95 31.04 51.34
C LYS A 865 -20.87 29.99 51.16
N GLU A 866 -19.74 30.49 50.68
CA GLU A 866 -18.36 30.14 51.01
C GLU A 866 -18.16 29.21 52.20
N LYS A 867 -17.22 28.26 52.06
CA LYS A 867 -16.00 28.25 52.90
C LYS A 867 -14.92 27.30 52.36
N LYS A 868 -13.70 27.86 52.35
CA LYS A 868 -12.36 27.22 52.44
C LYS A 868 -12.41 25.94 53.29
N GLY A 869 -11.73 24.84 52.96
CA GLY A 869 -10.30 24.76 52.66
C GLY A 869 -9.52 24.53 53.97
N GLU A 870 -9.22 23.26 54.29
CA GLU A 870 -7.90 22.75 54.72
C GLU A 870 -8.00 21.30 55.26
N ASN A 871 -7.10 20.46 54.72
CA ASN A 871 -6.37 19.30 55.28
C ASN A 871 -7.18 18.16 55.94
N HIS A 872 -6.95 16.87 55.63
CA HIS A 872 -5.68 16.16 55.59
C HIS A 872 -5.74 14.87 54.74
N ASP A 873 -4.57 14.55 54.16
CA ASP A 873 -3.97 13.23 53.86
C ASP A 873 -4.65 12.27 52.86
N ASP A 874 -4.22 12.35 51.59
CA ASP A 874 -3.42 11.31 50.92
C ASP A 874 -2.50 11.94 49.85
#